data_AF-A0A1Y1I547-F1
#
_entry.id   AF-A0A1Y1I547-F1
#
_cell.length_a   1.000
_cell.length_b   1.000
_cell.length_c   1.000
_cell.angle_alpha   90.00
_cell.angle_beta   90.00
_cell.angle_gamma   90.00
#
_symmetry.space_group_name_H-M   'P 1'
#
loop_
_entity.id
_entity.type
_entity.pdbx_description
1 polymer ?
#
loop_
_entity_poly.entity_id
_entity_poly.type
_entity_poly.pdbx_seq_one_letter_code
_entity_poly.pdbx_strand_id
1 'polypeptide(L)'
;MHLVTFGTHGVYNDFARRLARSATDVGGFGTATVYDQSHFDAEFEASHREVLALTRGFGAWCWKSYCILKRLNELAEGEILTYCDSLYVFKRDMRRNADEWLKDRDVVLFENKPSEPSFSETNWSKYDAFHILGADPSVHGYQTQCWAGFVLLRKTPESVRSTVQHQDREVTRNFSRDTNRETMHLARLLLFCVIGGCFFALGAYCRASAGVLILQTVSEPVQNDAASWEASCCDPMPRNPWRDTVRDAASYVRPSRRERQVGMLTAAKEGGSENSVLPLFADKSCMNRDRFFYSSRTDGFNPIVVPVFQKGRNCMTDRIGCETLYDGDTVQVPALGEGKTFETRDLPLDQTTADKNHAEFRSYIDTVKSYGKRGGEESDDDDDEEGLCERTAKQCVVFVFGRTSAGESICIRTRFEPSIYLLPPDDMLPYAHEVAERIYLSVYRRAYGALVSVEKVRRKKFNGFHGDRVFDFFRIRTTSEKAARQCGYAVRKKQLNVWLVDKEKKRYDLYQGNVSAMMEFLHEYSLRSVGWHTLDLTARGVSPVAEPDRMSTCDLEYEFAPSALLVADDLDEEPDLVECSYDIEAWDENRDFPMGSKPSSKCITIGTSFKRRGSVYLKHAVTLKQSLPLEGAVVESYEDEREVIAAWLRLLAREQPDVIYGYNTDQFDWRYLFELAQRLGVPFAVGRLRGVLSEYQEKVMESSAFGFNQFFLVSTPGILNMDVMQAVKRAHKLESYSLENVSAHFLGEHKDDMKYNRMFDLFEEGTPEDIREIAKYCVQDTMLPIKLADKLNILIDHVEMARATYVPVDYLLKRGQQIKIFSCILRRIRGEYLIRTFDGDEAPPEETYQGATVLDARAGVYMDPVVVCDFASLYPSIMRAHNLCLTTWVADARFDDLPGYEYASFERTDENGDVTRTRFVQNRKGVIPALLEELGLLRKLAKKKMAEATDPFQRRRWNSMQLAMKM
;
A
#
# COMPACT_ATOMS: atom_id res chain seq x y z
N MET A 1 30.11 22.43 -23.91
CA MET A 1 29.39 21.13 -23.93
C MET A 1 28.32 21.15 -22.85
N HIS A 2 27.07 20.99 -23.24
CA HIS A 2 25.89 21.23 -22.40
C HIS A 2 24.88 20.10 -22.60
N LEU A 3 24.30 19.57 -21.53
CA LEU A 3 23.22 18.59 -21.60
C LEU A 3 21.88 19.29 -21.37
N VAL A 4 20.86 18.89 -22.13
CA VAL A 4 19.44 19.11 -21.83
C VAL A 4 18.70 17.77 -21.75
N THR A 5 17.77 17.65 -20.82
CA THR A 5 16.89 16.48 -20.65
C THR A 5 15.56 16.91 -20.01
N PHE A 6 14.56 16.03 -19.96
CA PHE A 6 13.22 16.33 -19.44
C PHE A 6 12.77 15.29 -18.42
N GLY A 7 12.09 15.73 -17.35
CA GLY A 7 11.66 14.87 -16.25
C GLY A 7 10.27 15.21 -15.72
N THR A 8 9.28 14.39 -16.05
CA THR A 8 7.91 14.49 -15.51
C THR A 8 7.79 13.94 -14.09
N HIS A 9 6.64 14.14 -13.44
CA HIS A 9 6.40 13.82 -12.03
C HIS A 9 6.82 12.41 -11.60
N GLY A 10 7.29 12.29 -10.35
CA GLY A 10 7.79 11.04 -9.79
C GLY A 10 9.13 10.62 -10.38
N VAL A 11 9.30 9.31 -10.57
CA VAL A 11 10.60 8.66 -10.83
C VAL A 11 11.33 9.23 -12.07
N TYR A 12 10.60 9.72 -13.08
CA TYR A 12 11.20 10.31 -14.28
C TYR A 12 11.97 11.62 -14.02
N ASN A 13 11.58 12.41 -13.02
CA ASN A 13 12.32 13.61 -12.62
C ASN A 13 13.64 13.23 -11.93
N ASP A 14 13.64 12.20 -11.07
CA ASP A 14 14.85 11.73 -10.40
C ASP A 14 15.81 11.01 -11.35
N PHE A 15 15.29 10.27 -12.34
CA PHE A 15 16.09 9.78 -13.47
C PHE A 15 16.72 10.94 -14.27
N ALA A 16 15.97 12.00 -14.59
CA ALA A 16 16.52 13.16 -15.30
C ALA A 16 17.61 13.88 -14.47
N ARG A 17 17.43 14.03 -13.16
CA ARG A 17 18.44 14.54 -12.21
C ARG A 17 19.65 13.61 -12.06
N ARG A 18 19.50 12.30 -12.24
CA ARG A 18 20.60 11.31 -12.22
C ARG A 18 21.44 11.41 -13.48
N LEU A 19 20.79 11.45 -14.65
CA LEU A 19 21.43 11.72 -15.94
C LEU A 19 22.22 13.03 -15.88
N ALA A 20 21.60 14.12 -15.43
CA ALA A 20 22.23 15.44 -15.34
C ALA A 20 23.50 15.45 -14.46
N ARG A 21 23.46 14.81 -13.29
CA ARG A 21 24.65 14.65 -12.43
C ARG A 21 25.71 13.77 -13.08
N SER A 22 25.35 12.63 -13.68
CA SER A 22 26.34 11.80 -14.40
C SER A 22 27.03 12.54 -15.54
N ALA A 23 26.35 13.50 -16.17
CA ALA A 23 26.91 14.33 -17.25
C ALA A 23 27.96 15.33 -16.73
N THR A 24 27.68 16.04 -15.63
CA THR A 24 28.65 16.97 -15.01
C THR A 24 29.82 16.21 -14.38
N ASP A 25 29.53 15.14 -13.66
CA ASP A 25 30.48 14.50 -12.74
C ASP A 25 31.42 13.52 -13.48
N VAL A 26 30.94 12.93 -14.59
CA VAL A 26 31.67 11.89 -15.35
C VAL A 26 31.65 12.14 -16.86
N GLY A 27 30.55 12.66 -17.42
CA GLY A 27 30.37 12.85 -18.87
C GLY A 27 31.20 13.97 -19.51
N GLY A 28 31.78 14.86 -18.72
CA GLY A 28 32.61 15.98 -19.20
C GLY A 28 31.81 17.25 -19.57
N PHE A 29 30.57 17.36 -19.11
CA PHE A 29 29.68 18.50 -19.42
C PHE A 29 29.90 19.70 -18.50
N GLY A 30 29.89 20.90 -19.08
CA GLY A 30 30.02 22.15 -18.32
C GLY A 30 28.71 22.62 -17.67
N THR A 31 27.56 22.25 -18.24
CA THR A 31 26.23 22.46 -17.65
C THR A 31 25.30 21.30 -18.00
N ALA A 32 24.43 20.90 -17.09
CA ALA A 32 23.31 20.01 -17.37
C ALA A 32 22.00 20.64 -16.90
N THR A 33 20.99 20.73 -17.77
CA THR A 33 19.70 21.34 -17.49
C THR A 33 18.59 20.30 -17.58
N VAL A 34 17.82 20.14 -16.49
CA VAL A 34 16.60 19.33 -16.47
C VAL A 34 15.41 20.26 -16.65
N TYR A 35 14.64 20.05 -17.71
CA TYR A 35 13.37 20.73 -17.95
C TYR A 35 12.20 19.91 -17.36
N ASP A 36 11.12 20.59 -17.00
CA ASP A 36 9.82 20.04 -16.63
C ASP A 36 8.70 20.98 -17.13
N GLN A 37 7.44 20.74 -16.77
CA GLN A 37 6.31 21.57 -17.22
C GLN A 37 6.47 23.06 -16.90
N SER A 38 7.09 23.44 -15.78
CA SER A 38 7.24 24.85 -15.38
C SER A 38 8.21 25.64 -16.28
N HIS A 39 8.86 24.97 -17.24
CA HIS A 39 9.82 25.56 -18.16
C HIS A 39 9.23 25.93 -19.53
N PHE A 40 7.95 25.64 -19.80
CA PHE A 40 7.24 26.13 -20.97
C PHE A 40 6.83 27.60 -20.80
N ASP A 41 6.67 28.31 -21.92
CA ASP A 41 6.05 29.64 -21.93
C ASP A 41 4.58 29.55 -22.34
N ALA A 42 3.83 30.60 -22.04
CA ALA A 42 2.39 30.65 -22.27
C ALA A 42 2.01 30.57 -23.75
N GLU A 43 2.93 30.87 -24.68
CA GLU A 43 2.69 30.74 -26.12
C GLU A 43 2.79 29.28 -26.56
N PHE A 44 3.81 28.55 -26.08
CA PHE A 44 3.91 27.10 -26.28
C PHE A 44 2.76 26.34 -25.61
N GLU A 45 2.42 26.64 -24.35
CA GLU A 45 1.31 25.99 -23.65
C GLU A 45 -0.05 26.26 -24.30
N ALA A 46 -0.31 27.49 -24.79
CA ALA A 46 -1.56 27.82 -25.49
C ALA A 46 -1.67 27.13 -26.85
N SER A 47 -0.58 27.12 -27.64
CA SER A 47 -0.55 26.51 -28.98
C SER A 47 -0.61 24.98 -28.96
N HIS A 48 -0.10 24.33 -27.91
CA HIS A 48 -0.06 22.86 -27.80
C HIS A 48 -1.08 22.28 -26.80
N ARG A 49 -2.01 23.10 -26.27
CA ARG A 49 -2.89 22.75 -25.14
C ARG A 49 -3.60 21.39 -25.27
N GLU A 50 -4.14 21.09 -26.45
CA GLU A 50 -4.86 19.83 -26.71
C GLU A 50 -3.93 18.62 -26.73
N VAL A 51 -2.70 18.81 -27.23
CA VAL A 51 -1.65 17.78 -27.22
C VAL A 51 -1.13 17.58 -25.81
N LEU A 52 -0.76 18.65 -25.09
CA LEU A 52 -0.24 18.60 -23.71
C LEU A 52 -1.23 17.98 -22.70
N ALA A 53 -2.53 18.01 -22.99
CA ALA A 53 -3.56 17.30 -22.21
C ALA A 53 -3.50 15.76 -22.33
N LEU A 54 -2.76 15.21 -23.31
CA LEU A 54 -2.63 13.76 -23.51
C LEU A 54 -1.66 13.14 -22.48
N THR A 55 -2.17 12.18 -21.71
CA THR A 55 -1.42 11.49 -20.64
C THR A 55 -0.20 10.69 -21.12
N ARG A 56 -0.18 10.27 -22.40
CA ARG A 56 0.95 9.52 -22.99
C ARG A 56 2.11 10.45 -23.33
N GLY A 57 3.26 10.26 -22.68
CA GLY A 57 4.50 10.97 -22.99
C GLY A 57 4.51 12.45 -22.59
N PHE A 58 3.54 12.88 -21.77
CA PHE A 58 3.22 14.30 -21.51
C PHE A 58 3.04 15.06 -22.83
N GLY A 59 1.90 14.85 -23.48
CA GLY A 59 1.62 15.39 -24.81
C GLY A 59 2.51 14.85 -25.91
N ALA A 60 2.60 13.53 -26.04
CA ALA A 60 3.25 12.85 -27.16
C ALA A 60 4.67 13.36 -27.48
N TRP A 61 5.41 13.78 -26.45
CA TRP A 61 6.80 14.24 -26.49
C TRP A 61 7.07 15.57 -27.23
N CYS A 62 6.07 16.31 -27.73
CA CYS A 62 6.26 17.54 -28.53
C CYS A 62 7.18 18.60 -27.89
N TRP A 63 7.28 18.60 -26.56
CA TRP A 63 8.22 19.41 -25.79
C TRP A 63 9.70 19.16 -26.09
N LYS A 64 10.10 18.01 -26.69
CA LYS A 64 11.51 17.72 -26.99
C LYS A 64 12.11 18.77 -27.93
N SER A 65 11.40 19.14 -28.99
CA SER A 65 11.86 20.13 -29.97
C SER A 65 12.03 21.51 -29.31
N TYR A 66 11.03 21.95 -28.54
CA TYR A 66 11.05 23.18 -27.74
C TYR A 66 12.22 23.22 -26.75
N CYS A 67 12.41 22.19 -25.90
CA CYS A 67 13.45 22.19 -24.87
C CYS A 67 14.86 22.22 -25.49
N ILE A 68 15.05 21.54 -26.63
CA ILE A 68 16.30 21.59 -27.40
C ILE A 68 16.50 22.97 -27.99
N LEU A 69 15.51 23.55 -28.69
CA LEU A 69 15.64 24.87 -29.32
C LEU A 69 15.91 25.97 -28.31
N LYS A 70 15.14 26.01 -27.21
CA LYS A 70 15.27 27.01 -26.15
C LYS A 70 16.68 27.00 -25.56
N ARG A 71 17.18 25.82 -25.17
CA ARG A 71 18.56 25.70 -24.67
C ARG A 71 19.62 25.96 -25.75
N LEU A 72 19.38 25.58 -27.01
CA LEU A 72 20.29 25.86 -28.13
C LEU A 72 20.39 27.36 -28.43
N ASN A 73 19.33 28.13 -28.19
CA ASN A 73 19.33 29.59 -28.37
C ASN A 73 20.03 30.36 -27.25
N GLU A 74 20.26 29.74 -26.09
CA GLU A 74 21.05 30.28 -24.99
C GLU A 74 22.57 30.06 -25.14
N LEU A 75 23.01 29.21 -26.08
CA LEU A 75 24.43 28.88 -26.29
C LEU A 75 25.13 29.81 -27.29
N ALA A 76 26.44 29.97 -27.09
CA ALA A 76 27.32 30.68 -28.01
C ALA A 76 27.64 29.86 -29.28
N GLU A 77 27.96 30.56 -30.36
CA GLU A 77 28.29 29.96 -31.66
C GLU A 77 29.45 28.95 -31.54
N GLY A 78 29.28 27.76 -32.13
CA GLY A 78 30.24 26.66 -32.05
C GLY A 78 30.17 25.78 -30.79
N GLU A 79 29.43 26.19 -29.73
CA GLU A 79 29.22 25.34 -28.56
C GLU A 79 28.39 24.10 -28.88
N ILE A 80 28.58 23.03 -28.09
CA ILE A 80 27.95 21.72 -28.33
C ILE A 80 26.86 21.46 -27.29
N LEU A 81 25.62 21.32 -27.75
CA LEU A 81 24.46 20.84 -26.98
C LEU A 81 24.29 19.33 -27.16
N THR A 82 23.73 18.68 -26.15
CA THR A 82 23.37 17.27 -26.16
C THR A 82 21.98 17.10 -25.58
N TYR A 83 21.11 16.34 -26.24
CA TYR A 83 19.86 15.84 -25.64
C TYR A 83 20.01 14.36 -25.31
N CYS A 84 19.48 13.94 -24.16
CA CYS A 84 19.36 12.53 -23.82
C CYS A 84 18.09 12.29 -22.99
N ASP A 85 17.37 11.19 -23.26
CA ASP A 85 16.20 10.80 -22.46
C ASP A 85 16.63 10.42 -21.03
N SER A 86 15.77 10.66 -20.04
CA SER A 86 16.13 10.60 -18.61
C SER A 86 16.63 9.24 -18.09
N LEU A 87 16.38 8.13 -18.80
CA LEU A 87 16.69 6.76 -18.39
C LEU A 87 18.15 6.29 -18.66
N TYR A 88 19.05 7.20 -19.04
CA TYR A 88 20.47 6.92 -19.28
C TYR A 88 21.38 7.52 -18.20
N VAL A 89 22.62 7.02 -18.11
CA VAL A 89 23.71 7.65 -17.33
C VAL A 89 25.03 7.60 -18.10
N PHE A 90 25.83 8.66 -17.97
CA PHE A 90 27.20 8.71 -18.51
C PHE A 90 28.19 7.94 -17.63
N LYS A 91 29.05 7.14 -18.27
CA LYS A 91 30.11 6.37 -17.61
C LYS A 91 31.53 6.87 -17.89
N ARG A 92 31.71 7.73 -18.89
CA ARG A 92 33.01 8.26 -19.33
C ARG A 92 32.84 9.66 -19.92
N ASP A 93 33.90 10.45 -19.85
CA ASP A 93 34.01 11.75 -20.52
C ASP A 93 33.93 11.55 -22.04
N MET A 94 32.98 12.24 -22.69
CA MET A 94 32.76 12.11 -24.12
C MET A 94 33.38 13.23 -24.97
N ARG A 95 34.03 14.24 -24.37
CA ARG A 95 34.52 15.44 -25.07
C ARG A 95 35.42 15.10 -26.26
N ARG A 96 36.37 14.18 -26.07
CA ARG A 96 37.31 13.74 -27.12
C ARG A 96 36.61 13.15 -28.35
N ASN A 97 35.50 12.45 -28.13
CA ASN A 97 34.73 11.81 -29.18
C ASN A 97 33.74 12.79 -29.83
N ALA A 98 33.21 13.73 -29.06
CA ALA A 98 32.25 14.73 -29.54
C ALA A 98 32.82 15.58 -30.69
N ASP A 99 34.07 16.03 -30.57
CA ASP A 99 34.74 16.80 -31.63
C ASP A 99 35.12 15.95 -32.86
N GLU A 100 35.37 14.66 -32.70
CA GLU A 100 35.59 13.73 -33.82
C GLU A 100 34.28 13.44 -34.58
N TRP A 101 33.18 13.23 -33.84
CA TRP A 101 31.86 12.98 -34.42
C TRP A 101 31.25 14.22 -35.11
N LEU A 102 31.47 15.41 -34.54
CA LEU A 102 31.06 16.71 -35.09
C LEU A 102 32.17 17.38 -35.93
N LYS A 103 33.07 16.60 -36.53
CA LYS A 103 34.19 17.14 -37.33
C LYS A 103 33.74 17.69 -38.68
N ASP A 104 32.92 16.92 -39.39
CA ASP A 104 32.43 17.22 -40.74
C ASP A 104 30.90 17.44 -40.77
N ARG A 105 30.28 17.68 -39.59
CA ARG A 105 28.81 17.75 -39.38
C ARG A 105 28.44 18.61 -38.18
N ASP A 106 27.33 19.33 -38.28
CA ASP A 106 26.74 20.11 -37.17
C ASP A 106 25.79 19.32 -36.27
N VAL A 107 25.25 18.19 -36.72
CA VAL A 107 24.33 17.35 -35.94
C VAL A 107 24.69 15.87 -36.10
N VAL A 108 24.71 15.13 -34.99
CA VAL A 108 24.91 13.68 -34.93
C VAL A 108 23.79 13.06 -34.09
N LEU A 109 23.14 12.05 -34.66
CA LEU A 109 22.14 11.22 -33.99
C LEU A 109 22.76 9.86 -33.66
N PHE A 110 22.39 9.29 -32.52
CA PHE A 110 22.85 7.96 -32.11
C PHE A 110 21.66 7.02 -31.98
N GLU A 111 21.71 5.94 -32.75
CA GLU A 111 20.68 4.90 -32.77
C GLU A 111 20.87 3.95 -31.58
N ASN A 112 19.89 3.87 -30.68
CA ASN A 112 19.73 2.67 -29.84
C ASN A 112 18.76 1.72 -30.56
N LYS A 113 18.99 0.42 -30.49
CA LYS A 113 18.16 -0.62 -31.14
C LYS A 113 17.99 -1.79 -30.18
N PRO A 114 16.76 -2.25 -29.91
CA PRO A 114 16.55 -3.45 -29.12
C PRO A 114 17.17 -4.65 -29.82
N SER A 115 17.77 -5.56 -29.06
CA SER A 115 18.45 -6.75 -29.56
C SER A 115 17.51 -7.85 -30.06
N GLU A 116 16.19 -7.70 -29.86
CA GLU A 116 15.18 -8.68 -30.26
C GLU A 116 14.48 -8.33 -31.59
N PRO A 117 14.18 -9.33 -32.46
CA PRO A 117 13.35 -9.14 -33.65
C PRO A 117 11.85 -8.96 -33.36
N SER A 118 11.45 -8.86 -32.09
CA SER A 118 10.07 -8.61 -31.64
C SER A 118 9.59 -7.17 -31.88
N PHE A 119 10.53 -6.24 -32.12
CA PHE A 119 10.28 -4.81 -32.29
C PHE A 119 10.33 -4.34 -33.76
N SER A 120 9.69 -5.06 -34.68
CA SER A 120 9.57 -4.61 -36.08
C SER A 120 8.60 -3.43 -36.24
N GLU A 121 8.92 -2.49 -37.12
CA GLU A 121 8.12 -1.30 -37.40
C GLU A 121 6.67 -1.66 -37.81
N THR A 122 6.46 -2.73 -38.59
CA THR A 122 5.12 -3.26 -38.97
C THR A 122 4.24 -3.62 -37.76
N ASN A 123 4.83 -3.99 -36.63
CA ASN A 123 4.08 -4.39 -35.42
C ASN A 123 3.79 -3.23 -34.47
N TRP A 124 4.55 -2.13 -34.56
CA TRP A 124 4.59 -1.07 -33.53
C TRP A 124 4.32 0.34 -34.06
N SER A 125 4.37 0.55 -35.38
CA SER A 125 4.26 1.86 -36.04
C SER A 125 3.06 1.89 -36.98
N LYS A 126 2.24 2.95 -36.91
CA LYS A 126 1.01 3.07 -37.73
C LYS A 126 1.35 3.10 -39.24
N TYR A 127 0.56 2.40 -40.05
CA TYR A 127 0.70 2.41 -41.52
C TYR A 127 0.70 3.83 -42.10
N ASP A 128 -0.16 4.70 -41.57
CA ASP A 128 -0.28 6.11 -41.97
C ASP A 128 1.02 6.89 -41.80
N ALA A 129 1.88 6.53 -40.83
CA ALA A 129 3.15 7.21 -40.61
C ALA A 129 4.05 7.07 -41.85
N PHE A 130 4.20 5.86 -42.39
CA PHE A 130 4.96 5.63 -43.63
C PHE A 130 4.38 6.44 -44.81
N HIS A 131 3.04 6.50 -44.93
CA HIS A 131 2.37 7.24 -45.99
C HIS A 131 2.56 8.77 -45.87
N ILE A 132 2.27 9.35 -44.70
CA ILE A 132 2.45 10.77 -44.37
C ILE A 132 3.89 11.23 -44.60
N LEU A 133 4.84 10.33 -44.33
CA LEU A 133 6.27 10.63 -44.33
C LEU A 133 6.94 10.25 -45.66
N GLY A 134 6.18 9.74 -46.63
CA GLY A 134 6.59 9.47 -48.01
C GLY A 134 7.59 8.33 -48.13
N ALA A 135 7.28 7.19 -47.51
CA ALA A 135 8.16 6.03 -47.39
C ALA A 135 7.37 4.73 -47.64
N ASP A 136 7.97 3.75 -48.34
CA ASP A 136 7.31 2.49 -48.74
C ASP A 136 7.22 1.48 -47.58
N PRO A 137 6.02 1.12 -47.08
CA PRO A 137 5.88 0.18 -45.96
C PRO A 137 6.53 -1.19 -46.21
N SER A 138 6.61 -1.63 -47.47
CA SER A 138 7.10 -2.98 -47.83
C SER A 138 8.61 -3.18 -47.58
N VAL A 139 9.40 -2.10 -47.62
CA VAL A 139 10.87 -2.18 -47.48
C VAL A 139 11.34 -1.74 -46.08
N HIS A 140 10.60 -0.84 -45.43
CA HIS A 140 11.07 -0.20 -44.18
C HIS A 140 10.30 -0.83 -42.97
N GLY A 141 9.07 -1.35 -43.14
CA GLY A 141 8.26 -1.92 -42.05
C GLY A 141 8.84 -3.19 -41.40
N TYR A 142 9.55 -4.01 -42.17
CA TYR A 142 10.22 -5.21 -41.63
C TYR A 142 11.55 -4.92 -40.92
N GLN A 143 11.91 -3.64 -40.72
CA GLN A 143 13.10 -3.24 -39.98
C GLN A 143 12.79 -3.12 -38.49
N THR A 144 13.79 -3.34 -37.63
CA THR A 144 13.65 -3.15 -36.17
C THR A 144 13.60 -1.66 -35.84
N GLN A 145 12.67 -1.25 -34.98
CA GLN A 145 12.51 0.13 -34.52
C GLN A 145 13.82 0.74 -34.02
N CYS A 146 14.08 1.97 -34.43
CA CYS A 146 15.15 2.79 -33.86
C CYS A 146 14.64 3.54 -32.62
N TRP A 147 15.28 3.34 -31.48
CA TRP A 147 15.00 4.06 -30.24
C TRP A 147 15.96 5.25 -30.13
N ALA A 148 15.51 6.44 -30.54
CA ALA A 148 16.30 7.67 -30.52
C ALA A 148 16.45 8.23 -29.08
N GLY A 149 17.48 7.78 -28.36
CA GLY A 149 17.73 8.16 -26.96
C GLY A 149 18.80 9.24 -26.74
N PHE A 150 19.56 9.63 -27.78
CA PHE A 150 20.75 10.47 -27.63
C PHE A 150 21.06 11.28 -28.91
N VAL A 151 21.24 12.60 -28.76
CA VAL A 151 21.44 13.57 -29.86
C VAL A 151 22.54 14.56 -29.49
N LEU A 152 23.40 14.91 -30.45
CA LEU A 152 24.52 15.84 -30.28
C LEU A 152 24.46 16.93 -31.37
N LEU A 153 24.46 18.20 -30.99
CA LEU A 153 24.36 19.35 -31.91
C LEU A 153 25.47 20.37 -31.63
N ARG A 154 26.15 20.85 -32.68
CA ARG A 154 26.97 22.06 -32.66
C ARG A 154 26.08 23.26 -32.97
N LYS A 155 26.20 24.34 -32.20
CA LYS A 155 25.46 25.59 -32.41
C LYS A 155 25.96 26.28 -33.68
N THR A 156 25.11 26.33 -34.70
CA THR A 156 25.31 27.06 -35.96
C THR A 156 23.97 27.60 -36.48
N PRO A 157 23.96 28.58 -37.42
CA PRO A 157 22.74 29.03 -38.10
C PRO A 157 21.98 27.93 -38.85
N GLU A 158 22.65 26.83 -39.21
CA GLU A 158 22.01 25.68 -39.87
C GLU A 158 21.35 24.75 -38.85
N SER A 159 22.04 24.39 -37.76
CA SER A 159 21.45 23.53 -36.72
C SER A 159 20.25 24.20 -36.05
N VAL A 160 20.33 25.52 -35.76
CA VAL A 160 19.18 26.29 -35.24
C VAL A 160 18.03 26.32 -36.24
N ARG A 161 18.29 26.65 -37.52
CA ARG A 161 17.24 26.73 -38.55
C ARG A 161 16.58 25.37 -38.78
N SER A 162 17.34 24.28 -38.73
CA SER A 162 16.79 22.94 -38.74
C SER A 162 15.84 22.76 -37.56
N THR A 163 16.29 22.97 -36.31
CA THR A 163 15.46 22.76 -35.11
C THR A 163 14.16 23.58 -35.12
N VAL A 164 14.21 24.86 -35.56
CA VAL A 164 13.00 25.69 -35.75
C VAL A 164 12.02 25.05 -36.73
N GLN A 165 12.50 24.60 -37.90
CA GLN A 165 11.67 23.93 -38.91
C GLN A 165 11.05 22.61 -38.43
N HIS A 166 11.49 22.05 -37.31
CA HIS A 166 10.83 20.91 -36.68
C HIS A 166 9.70 21.33 -35.74
N GLN A 167 9.94 22.31 -34.86
CA GLN A 167 8.89 22.84 -33.97
C GLN A 167 7.68 23.35 -34.78
N ASP A 168 7.91 24.13 -35.83
CA ASP A 168 6.84 24.63 -36.72
C ASP A 168 6.07 23.49 -37.42
N ARG A 169 6.71 22.34 -37.66
CA ARG A 169 6.09 21.17 -38.32
C ARG A 169 5.30 20.28 -37.36
N GLU A 170 5.60 20.31 -36.06
CA GLU A 170 4.75 19.68 -35.04
C GLU A 170 3.47 20.52 -34.81
N VAL A 171 3.54 21.85 -34.99
CA VAL A 171 2.39 22.76 -34.92
C VAL A 171 1.48 22.69 -36.16
N THR A 172 2.05 22.66 -37.36
CA THR A 172 1.34 23.16 -38.58
C THR A 172 0.90 22.08 -39.58
N ARG A 173 0.35 20.93 -39.13
CA ARG A 173 -0.24 19.93 -40.05
C ARG A 173 -1.60 19.34 -39.63
N ASN A 174 -2.63 20.18 -39.75
CA ASN A 174 -3.83 19.74 -40.47
C ASN A 174 -3.54 19.63 -41.99
N PHE A 175 -4.34 18.84 -42.72
CA PHE A 175 -4.05 18.42 -44.11
C PHE A 175 -3.83 19.57 -45.12
N SER A 176 -2.66 19.61 -45.77
CA SER A 176 -2.47 20.23 -47.11
C SER A 176 -1.26 19.65 -47.87
N ARG A 177 -1.21 19.88 -49.18
CA ARG A 177 -0.19 19.36 -50.12
C ARG A 177 0.95 20.36 -50.40
N ASP A 178 1.98 19.84 -51.05
CA ASP A 178 3.06 20.50 -51.79
C ASP A 178 4.11 21.34 -51.02
N THR A 179 5.37 20.92 -51.14
CA THR A 179 6.57 21.78 -51.11
C THR A 179 7.80 21.00 -51.62
N ASN A 180 8.89 21.71 -51.96
CA ASN A 180 9.96 21.19 -52.81
C ASN A 180 10.91 20.15 -52.17
N ARG A 181 11.57 19.35 -53.04
CA ARG A 181 12.19 18.07 -52.70
C ARG A 181 13.53 18.12 -51.95
N GLU A 182 14.31 19.19 -52.06
CA GLU A 182 15.70 19.21 -51.55
C GLU A 182 15.81 19.63 -50.07
N THR A 183 14.92 20.50 -49.58
CA THR A 183 14.87 20.90 -48.16
C THR A 183 14.35 19.78 -47.23
N MET A 184 14.03 18.59 -47.76
CA MET A 184 13.42 17.49 -47.00
C MET A 184 14.40 16.63 -46.19
N HIS A 185 15.71 16.69 -46.44
CA HIS A 185 16.64 15.74 -45.81
C HIS A 185 16.95 16.04 -44.33
N LEU A 186 17.44 17.24 -43.98
CA LEU A 186 17.55 17.65 -42.57
C LEU A 186 16.16 17.71 -41.91
N ALA A 187 15.17 18.25 -42.62
CA ALA A 187 13.80 18.39 -42.13
C ALA A 187 13.00 17.06 -42.00
N ARG A 188 13.67 15.91 -42.21
CA ARG A 188 13.24 14.58 -41.79
C ARG A 188 13.95 14.17 -40.48
N LEU A 189 15.28 14.32 -40.39
CA LEU A 189 16.14 13.75 -39.33
C LEU A 189 15.72 14.04 -37.86
N LEU A 190 15.34 15.27 -37.50
CA LEU A 190 14.99 15.59 -36.09
C LEU A 190 13.51 15.39 -35.75
N LEU A 191 12.61 15.28 -36.73
CA LEU A 191 11.19 14.92 -36.50
C LEU A 191 11.09 13.52 -35.85
N PHE A 192 12.11 12.69 -36.09
CA PHE A 192 12.21 11.29 -35.63
C PHE A 192 12.77 11.16 -34.21
N CYS A 193 13.23 12.25 -33.59
CA CYS A 193 13.66 12.27 -32.19
C CYS A 193 12.48 12.49 -31.22
N VAL A 194 11.35 12.97 -31.73
CA VAL A 194 10.17 13.34 -30.94
C VAL A 194 9.13 12.23 -30.93
N ILE A 195 8.68 11.78 -32.11
CA ILE A 195 7.82 10.60 -32.23
C ILE A 195 8.69 9.34 -32.02
N GLY A 196 8.60 8.75 -30.83
CA GLY A 196 9.42 7.60 -30.46
C GLY A 196 9.12 6.35 -31.30
N GLY A 197 10.14 5.85 -31.99
CA GLY A 197 10.10 4.55 -32.68
C GLY A 197 9.59 4.60 -34.12
N CYS A 198 10.23 5.39 -34.98
CA CYS A 198 10.23 5.19 -36.43
C CYS A 198 11.62 5.50 -37.00
N PHE A 199 11.97 4.86 -38.12
CA PHE A 199 12.79 5.35 -39.26
C PHE A 199 14.00 4.52 -39.72
N PHE A 200 14.46 4.88 -40.92
CA PHE A 200 14.39 4.03 -42.11
C PHE A 200 15.22 4.74 -43.20
N ALA A 201 16.16 4.05 -43.84
CA ALA A 201 17.41 4.70 -44.28
C ALA A 201 17.50 5.28 -45.71
N LEU A 202 18.26 6.39 -45.85
CA LEU A 202 19.13 6.71 -47.01
C LEU A 202 20.11 7.85 -46.64
N GLY A 203 21.41 7.70 -46.96
CA GLY A 203 22.43 8.76 -46.85
C GLY A 203 23.39 8.69 -45.65
N ALA A 204 24.58 8.11 -45.85
CA ALA A 204 25.81 8.31 -45.06
C ALA A 204 25.69 8.42 -43.51
N TYR A 205 25.31 7.34 -42.84
CA TYR A 205 25.38 7.21 -41.37
C TYR A 205 26.74 6.65 -40.91
N CYS A 206 27.28 7.18 -39.81
CA CYS A 206 28.50 6.64 -39.21
C CYS A 206 28.13 5.44 -38.31
N ARG A 207 28.42 4.21 -38.76
CA ARG A 207 28.26 3.01 -37.92
C ARG A 207 29.35 2.95 -36.85
N ALA A 208 29.11 3.58 -35.71
CA ALA A 208 29.84 3.25 -34.50
C ALA A 208 29.37 1.87 -34.00
N SER A 209 30.17 0.83 -34.24
CA SER A 209 30.00 -0.48 -33.60
C SER A 209 30.02 -0.33 -32.07
N ALA A 210 29.44 -1.29 -31.34
CA ALA A 210 29.24 -1.25 -29.88
C ALA A 210 30.53 -1.35 -29.01
N GLY A 211 31.66 -0.80 -29.46
CA GLY A 211 32.98 -0.91 -28.85
C GLY A 211 33.33 0.12 -27.76
N VAL A 212 32.50 1.15 -27.53
CA VAL A 212 32.73 2.13 -26.45
C VAL A 212 31.46 2.36 -25.63
N LEU A 213 31.39 1.72 -24.46
CA LEU A 213 30.21 1.72 -23.58
C LEU A 213 30.17 3.00 -22.73
N ILE A 214 29.78 4.12 -23.36
CA ILE A 214 29.74 5.48 -22.77
C ILE A 214 28.44 5.73 -21.98
N LEU A 215 27.33 5.15 -22.44
CA LEU A 215 26.00 5.23 -21.82
C LEU A 215 25.51 3.83 -21.41
N GLN A 216 24.57 3.75 -20.48
CA GLN A 216 23.79 2.53 -20.20
C GLN A 216 22.33 2.88 -19.83
N THR A 217 21.40 2.05 -20.27
CA THR A 217 20.00 2.00 -19.82
C THR A 217 19.90 1.48 -18.37
N VAL A 218 19.03 2.08 -17.54
CA VAL A 218 18.84 1.67 -16.13
C VAL A 218 18.17 0.29 -15.98
N SER A 219 17.55 -0.25 -17.04
CA SER A 219 16.68 -1.44 -16.99
C SER A 219 17.33 -2.78 -17.38
N GLU A 220 18.51 -2.80 -18.00
CA GLU A 220 19.05 -4.02 -18.64
C GLU A 220 20.31 -4.58 -17.96
N PRO A 221 20.38 -5.89 -17.70
CA PRO A 221 21.60 -6.57 -17.27
C PRO A 221 22.52 -6.83 -18.47
N VAL A 222 23.83 -6.61 -18.29
CA VAL A 222 24.82 -6.93 -19.32
C VAL A 222 24.98 -8.46 -19.43
N GLN A 223 24.59 -9.04 -20.58
CA GLN A 223 25.11 -10.33 -21.00
C GLN A 223 26.58 -10.17 -21.41
N ASN A 224 27.49 -10.77 -20.66
CA ASN A 224 28.88 -10.91 -21.03
C ASN A 224 29.04 -12.21 -21.83
N ASP A 225 29.26 -12.11 -23.13
CA ASP A 225 29.96 -13.14 -23.90
C ASP A 225 31.12 -12.48 -24.67
N ALA A 226 32.32 -13.01 -24.48
CA ALA A 226 33.55 -12.48 -25.04
C ALA A 226 34.32 -13.60 -25.73
N ALA A 227 33.97 -13.89 -26.98
CA ALA A 227 34.60 -14.91 -27.81
C ALA A 227 34.69 -14.47 -29.28
N SER A 228 35.75 -14.95 -29.96
CA SER A 228 35.97 -14.96 -31.42
C SER A 228 35.68 -13.67 -32.21
N TRP A 229 36.76 -12.98 -32.61
CA TRP A 229 36.78 -12.29 -33.91
C TRP A 229 37.02 -13.32 -35.01
N GLU A 230 36.18 -13.37 -36.04
CA GLU A 230 36.60 -13.60 -37.43
C GLU A 230 35.44 -13.29 -38.40
N ALA A 231 35.74 -13.19 -39.70
CA ALA A 231 34.76 -12.82 -40.72
C ALA A 231 34.82 -13.78 -41.91
N SER A 232 33.65 -14.30 -42.31
CA SER A 232 33.45 -15.02 -43.58
C SER A 232 32.03 -14.79 -44.10
N CYS A 233 31.81 -15.06 -45.39
CA CYS A 233 30.62 -14.64 -46.12
C CYS A 233 29.69 -15.81 -46.49
N CYS A 234 28.42 -15.46 -46.72
CA CYS A 234 27.40 -16.15 -47.53
C CYS A 234 26.67 -17.40 -46.97
N ASP A 235 25.43 -17.49 -47.46
CA ASP A 235 24.56 -18.67 -47.68
C ASP A 235 23.81 -19.35 -46.50
N PRO A 236 22.67 -20.04 -46.78
CA PRO A 236 21.52 -20.00 -45.86
C PRO A 236 21.10 -21.34 -45.20
N MET A 237 20.16 -21.20 -44.24
CA MET A 237 19.29 -22.20 -43.58
C MET A 237 19.29 -23.66 -44.08
N PRO A 238 19.25 -24.64 -43.15
CA PRO A 238 17.94 -25.25 -42.85
C PRO A 238 17.63 -25.62 -41.37
N ARG A 239 16.37 -25.37 -40.98
CA ARG A 239 15.45 -26.11 -40.08
C ARG A 239 15.99 -26.89 -38.84
N ASN A 240 15.41 -26.59 -37.67
CA ASN A 240 15.45 -27.42 -36.45
C ASN A 240 14.04 -28.06 -36.18
N PRO A 241 13.90 -29.35 -35.79
CA PRO A 241 12.61 -30.01 -35.62
C PRO A 241 12.26 -30.45 -34.17
N TRP A 242 10.95 -30.55 -33.87
CA TRP A 242 10.31 -31.15 -32.67
C TRP A 242 10.51 -30.37 -31.32
N ARG A 243 9.55 -30.12 -30.38
CA ARG A 243 8.24 -30.70 -29.94
C ARG A 243 8.35 -32.08 -29.26
N ASP A 244 7.73 -32.42 -28.12
CA ASP A 244 6.65 -31.85 -27.27
C ASP A 244 6.91 -32.16 -25.77
N THR A 245 6.23 -31.56 -24.78
CA THR A 245 4.93 -32.00 -24.17
C THR A 245 4.30 -30.87 -23.31
N VAL A 246 2.98 -30.56 -23.32
CA VAL A 246 1.76 -31.29 -22.83
C VAL A 246 1.69 -31.29 -21.29
N ARG A 247 0.62 -30.89 -20.56
CA ARG A 247 -0.77 -30.38 -20.80
C ARG A 247 -1.35 -29.91 -19.43
N ASP A 248 -2.59 -29.43 -19.18
CA ASP A 248 -3.66 -28.58 -19.80
C ASP A 248 -4.77 -28.46 -18.70
N ALA A 249 -5.74 -27.53 -18.64
CA ALA A 249 -5.90 -26.13 -19.07
C ALA A 249 -7.28 -25.60 -18.58
N ALA A 250 -7.37 -24.64 -17.64
CA ALA A 250 -8.65 -24.23 -17.01
C ALA A 250 -8.84 -22.71 -16.72
N SER A 251 -8.61 -21.85 -17.71
CA SER A 251 -9.15 -20.47 -17.71
C SER A 251 -9.53 -20.08 -19.15
N TYR A 252 -10.54 -19.21 -19.33
CA TYR A 252 -11.11 -18.93 -20.65
C TYR A 252 -10.92 -17.44 -21.04
N VAL A 253 -9.87 -17.21 -21.85
CA VAL A 253 -9.66 -16.06 -22.76
C VAL A 253 -9.77 -14.66 -22.12
N ARG A 254 -8.65 -14.19 -21.55
CA ARG A 254 -8.08 -12.90 -22.02
C ARG A 254 -7.39 -13.16 -23.37
N PRO A 255 -7.39 -12.24 -24.36
CA PRO A 255 -6.67 -12.45 -25.62
C PRO A 255 -5.17 -12.70 -25.41
N SER A 256 -4.63 -13.74 -26.05
CA SER A 256 -3.23 -14.14 -25.88
C SER A 256 -2.29 -13.32 -26.78
N ARG A 257 -1.00 -13.19 -26.42
CA ARG A 257 0.04 -12.53 -27.25
C ARG A 257 0.43 -13.36 -28.49
N ARG A 258 -0.53 -13.99 -29.18
CA ARG A 258 -0.30 -14.89 -30.34
C ARG A 258 -1.29 -14.74 -31.50
N GLU A 259 -2.41 -14.03 -31.33
CA GLU A 259 -3.30 -13.72 -32.44
C GLU A 259 -2.53 -12.94 -33.52
N ARG A 260 -2.39 -13.51 -34.72
CA ARG A 260 -1.80 -12.84 -35.89
C ARG A 260 -2.92 -12.45 -36.84
N GLN A 261 -2.88 -11.23 -37.39
CA GLN A 261 -3.74 -10.88 -38.51
C GLN A 261 -3.32 -11.71 -39.74
N VAL A 262 -4.26 -12.47 -40.29
CA VAL A 262 -4.03 -13.40 -41.41
C VAL A 262 -4.74 -12.96 -42.69
N GLY A 263 -5.65 -11.98 -42.60
CA GLY A 263 -6.38 -11.41 -43.73
C GLY A 263 -7.39 -10.37 -43.24
N MET A 264 -8.50 -10.26 -43.97
CA MET A 264 -9.66 -9.41 -43.70
C MET A 264 -10.97 -10.12 -44.05
N LEU A 265 -12.10 -9.54 -43.64
CA LEU A 265 -13.47 -10.00 -43.92
C LEU A 265 -14.24 -8.88 -44.61
N THR A 266 -14.60 -9.04 -45.88
CA THR A 266 -15.51 -8.15 -46.62
C THR A 266 -16.94 -8.69 -46.57
N ALA A 267 -17.96 -7.83 -46.47
CA ALA A 267 -19.35 -8.28 -46.62
C ALA A 267 -19.56 -9.04 -47.96
N ALA A 268 -20.28 -10.16 -47.92
CA ALA A 268 -20.60 -10.93 -49.11
C ALA A 268 -21.59 -10.17 -50.02
N LYS A 269 -21.53 -10.37 -51.34
CA LYS A 269 -22.26 -9.55 -52.33
C LYS A 269 -23.78 -9.82 -52.45
N GLU A 270 -24.55 -9.56 -51.40
CA GLU A 270 -26.02 -9.47 -51.46
C GLU A 270 -26.58 -8.20 -50.80
N GLY A 271 -26.98 -7.22 -51.63
CA GLY A 271 -27.98 -6.19 -51.32
C GLY A 271 -27.68 -5.10 -50.28
N GLY A 272 -26.73 -5.29 -49.36
CA GLY A 272 -26.46 -4.38 -48.24
C GLY A 272 -25.54 -3.20 -48.60
N SER A 273 -25.98 -1.97 -48.32
CA SER A 273 -25.24 -0.75 -48.65
C SER A 273 -24.24 -0.31 -47.56
N GLU A 274 -23.20 -1.09 -47.32
CA GLU A 274 -21.99 -0.61 -46.63
C GLU A 274 -20.80 -1.54 -46.90
N ASN A 275 -19.66 -0.99 -47.32
CA ASN A 275 -18.40 -1.75 -47.44
C ASN A 275 -17.78 -1.99 -46.05
N SER A 276 -18.50 -2.72 -45.20
CA SER A 276 -17.94 -3.28 -43.96
C SER A 276 -16.80 -4.22 -44.33
N VAL A 277 -15.57 -3.78 -44.04
CA VAL A 277 -14.39 -4.64 -44.08
C VAL A 277 -13.76 -4.66 -42.70
N LEU A 278 -13.34 -5.84 -42.24
CA LEU A 278 -12.86 -6.07 -40.87
C LEU A 278 -11.52 -6.81 -40.90
N PRO A 279 -10.59 -6.58 -39.97
CA PRO A 279 -9.37 -7.39 -39.85
C PRO A 279 -9.67 -8.80 -39.34
N LEU A 280 -9.10 -9.84 -39.98
CA LEU A 280 -9.24 -11.24 -39.59
C LEU A 280 -7.98 -11.73 -38.88
N PHE A 281 -8.14 -12.22 -37.65
CA PHE A 281 -7.06 -12.77 -36.83
C PHE A 281 -7.21 -14.28 -36.65
N ALA A 282 -6.07 -14.95 -36.47
CA ALA A 282 -6.01 -16.36 -36.14
C ALA A 282 -4.95 -16.67 -35.06
N ASP A 283 -5.28 -17.59 -34.16
CA ASP A 283 -4.35 -18.34 -33.30
C ASP A 283 -4.57 -19.85 -33.53
N LYS A 284 -3.63 -20.72 -33.13
CA LYS A 284 -3.75 -22.17 -33.32
C LYS A 284 -4.42 -22.85 -32.13
N SER A 285 -5.27 -23.84 -32.42
CA SER A 285 -5.92 -24.64 -31.39
C SER A 285 -4.90 -25.48 -30.60
N CYS A 286 -5.03 -25.44 -29.27
CA CYS A 286 -4.24 -26.25 -28.35
C CYS A 286 -4.68 -27.72 -28.35
N MET A 287 -5.96 -27.98 -28.64
CA MET A 287 -6.54 -29.33 -28.64
C MET A 287 -6.29 -30.07 -29.95
N ASN A 288 -6.22 -29.37 -31.10
CA ASN A 288 -5.96 -29.95 -32.41
C ASN A 288 -5.09 -29.02 -33.29
N ARG A 289 -3.96 -29.51 -33.79
CA ARG A 289 -2.85 -28.69 -34.34
C ARG A 289 -3.10 -28.10 -35.72
N ASP A 290 -4.09 -28.67 -36.42
CA ASP A 290 -4.47 -28.33 -37.78
C ASP A 290 -5.79 -27.55 -37.82
N ARG A 291 -6.19 -26.99 -36.66
CA ARG A 291 -7.36 -26.13 -36.49
C ARG A 291 -7.01 -24.82 -35.77
N PHE A 292 -7.84 -23.81 -35.99
CA PHE A 292 -7.55 -22.41 -35.68
C PHE A 292 -8.70 -21.74 -34.92
N PHE A 293 -8.32 -20.88 -33.97
CA PHE A 293 -9.20 -19.93 -33.30
C PHE A 293 -9.25 -18.67 -34.16
N TYR A 294 -10.41 -18.39 -34.78
CA TYR A 294 -10.62 -17.23 -35.65
C TYR A 294 -11.43 -16.14 -34.95
N SER A 295 -10.89 -14.93 -34.95
CA SER A 295 -11.49 -13.74 -34.35
C SER A 295 -11.40 -12.55 -35.30
N SER A 296 -12.30 -11.59 -35.12
CA SER A 296 -12.25 -10.28 -35.78
C SER A 296 -12.47 -9.18 -34.75
N ARG A 297 -12.49 -7.91 -35.16
CA ARG A 297 -12.65 -6.76 -34.27
C ARG A 297 -13.84 -5.93 -34.73
N THR A 298 -14.67 -5.49 -33.77
CA THR A 298 -15.92 -4.75 -34.05
C THR A 298 -15.70 -3.47 -34.85
N ASP A 299 -14.65 -2.72 -34.51
CA ASP A 299 -14.17 -1.56 -35.27
C ASP A 299 -12.67 -1.28 -35.00
N GLY A 300 -12.16 -0.21 -35.62
CA GLY A 300 -10.74 0.19 -35.56
C GLY A 300 -10.32 1.12 -34.41
N PHE A 301 -11.24 1.58 -33.55
CA PHE A 301 -10.96 2.61 -32.52
C PHE A 301 -11.30 2.17 -31.10
N ASN A 302 -12.14 1.14 -30.91
CA ASN A 302 -12.25 0.45 -29.64
C ASN A 302 -12.47 -1.07 -29.88
N PRO A 303 -11.40 -1.82 -30.21
CA PRO A 303 -11.52 -3.15 -30.79
C PRO A 303 -11.96 -4.22 -29.78
N ILE A 304 -13.26 -4.51 -29.72
CA ILE A 304 -13.78 -5.70 -29.06
C ILE A 304 -13.53 -6.91 -29.96
N VAL A 305 -12.87 -7.94 -29.42
CA VAL A 305 -12.57 -9.18 -30.14
C VAL A 305 -13.85 -10.03 -30.23
N VAL A 306 -14.32 -10.27 -31.45
CA VAL A 306 -15.55 -11.03 -31.73
C VAL A 306 -15.24 -12.37 -32.40
N PRO A 307 -15.92 -13.47 -32.00
CA PRO A 307 -15.70 -14.79 -32.59
C PRO A 307 -16.21 -14.85 -34.03
N VAL A 308 -15.40 -15.41 -34.93
CA VAL A 308 -15.83 -15.80 -36.27
C VAL A 308 -16.50 -17.17 -36.20
N PHE A 309 -17.55 -17.38 -36.99
CA PHE A 309 -18.27 -18.63 -37.13
C PHE A 309 -18.05 -19.20 -38.55
N GLN A 310 -17.55 -20.43 -38.62
CA GLN A 310 -17.35 -21.17 -39.87
C GLN A 310 -18.36 -22.33 -39.91
N LYS A 311 -19.09 -22.49 -41.02
CA LYS A 311 -20.10 -23.55 -41.20
C LYS A 311 -21.11 -23.63 -40.04
N GLY A 312 -21.53 -22.47 -39.51
CA GLY A 312 -22.49 -22.35 -38.40
C GLY A 312 -21.95 -22.63 -36.98
N ARG A 313 -20.67 -23.01 -36.82
CA ARG A 313 -20.06 -23.25 -35.50
C ARG A 313 -19.14 -22.09 -35.10
N ASN A 314 -19.29 -21.62 -33.87
CA ASN A 314 -18.39 -20.64 -33.26
C ASN A 314 -16.96 -21.21 -33.18
N CYS A 315 -15.98 -20.51 -33.76
CA CYS A 315 -14.61 -21.01 -33.77
C CYS A 315 -13.88 -20.91 -32.43
N MET A 316 -14.42 -20.21 -31.44
CA MET A 316 -13.74 -19.86 -30.18
C MET A 316 -14.23 -20.61 -28.93
N THR A 317 -15.47 -21.13 -28.91
CA THR A 317 -16.13 -21.54 -27.64
C THR A 317 -16.01 -23.01 -27.25
N ASP A 318 -15.55 -23.91 -28.15
CA ASP A 318 -15.51 -25.36 -27.90
C ASP A 318 -14.11 -25.92 -27.57
N ARG A 319 -13.10 -25.04 -27.44
CA ARG A 319 -11.66 -25.37 -27.34
C ARG A 319 -11.06 -26.19 -28.51
N ILE A 320 -11.83 -26.56 -29.52
CA ILE A 320 -11.37 -27.39 -30.66
C ILE A 320 -10.88 -26.51 -31.82
N GLY A 321 -11.56 -25.39 -32.09
CA GLY A 321 -11.22 -24.49 -33.20
C GLY A 321 -11.78 -24.95 -34.56
N CYS A 322 -11.63 -24.10 -35.57
CA CYS A 322 -12.14 -24.23 -36.94
C CYS A 322 -11.09 -24.71 -37.95
N GLU A 323 -11.53 -25.06 -39.16
CA GLU A 323 -10.64 -25.42 -40.27
C GLU A 323 -10.06 -24.17 -40.92
N THR A 324 -8.89 -24.27 -41.55
CA THR A 324 -8.26 -23.15 -42.25
C THR A 324 -9.22 -22.45 -43.19
N LEU A 325 -9.29 -21.12 -43.11
CA LEU A 325 -9.98 -20.24 -44.05
C LEU A 325 -9.05 -19.81 -45.19
N TYR A 326 -9.58 -19.73 -46.41
CA TYR A 326 -8.90 -19.29 -47.63
C TYR A 326 -9.71 -18.19 -48.33
N ASP A 327 -9.02 -17.31 -49.09
CA ASP A 327 -9.63 -16.20 -49.84
C ASP A 327 -10.92 -16.60 -50.58
N GLY A 328 -11.99 -15.84 -50.35
CA GLY A 328 -13.34 -16.13 -50.83
C GLY A 328 -14.22 -16.99 -49.90
N ASP A 329 -13.68 -17.62 -48.85
CA ASP A 329 -14.49 -18.43 -47.91
C ASP A 329 -15.55 -17.57 -47.20
N THR A 330 -16.80 -18.05 -47.17
CA THR A 330 -17.90 -17.39 -46.45
C THR A 330 -17.93 -17.77 -44.97
N VAL A 331 -17.89 -16.75 -44.10
CA VAL A 331 -18.02 -16.87 -42.64
C VAL A 331 -19.12 -15.96 -42.09
N GLN A 332 -19.50 -16.18 -40.83
CA GLN A 332 -20.47 -15.33 -40.11
C GLN A 332 -19.78 -14.67 -38.91
N VAL A 333 -20.22 -13.45 -38.57
CA VAL A 333 -19.77 -12.70 -37.37
C VAL A 333 -21.04 -12.23 -36.64
N PRO A 334 -21.64 -13.06 -35.78
CA PRO A 334 -23.00 -12.80 -35.27
C PRO A 334 -23.17 -11.49 -34.49
N ALA A 335 -22.09 -10.96 -33.91
CA ALA A 335 -22.06 -9.66 -33.25
C ALA A 335 -22.42 -8.47 -34.17
N LEU A 336 -22.45 -8.67 -35.49
CA LEU A 336 -22.82 -7.65 -36.48
C LEU A 336 -24.25 -7.83 -37.02
N GLY A 337 -25.00 -8.82 -36.51
CA GLY A 337 -26.39 -9.12 -36.86
C GLY A 337 -26.60 -10.57 -37.30
N GLU A 338 -27.74 -11.15 -36.92
CA GLU A 338 -28.12 -12.51 -37.35
C GLU A 338 -28.21 -12.59 -38.88
N GLY A 339 -27.75 -13.72 -39.44
CA GLY A 339 -27.78 -13.98 -40.88
C GLY A 339 -26.68 -13.31 -41.73
N LYS A 340 -25.94 -12.31 -41.24
CA LYS A 340 -24.91 -11.63 -42.04
C LYS A 340 -23.69 -12.52 -42.32
N THR A 341 -23.26 -12.52 -43.57
CA THR A 341 -22.12 -13.28 -44.10
C THR A 341 -21.02 -12.38 -44.65
N PHE A 342 -19.77 -12.83 -44.51
CA PHE A 342 -18.57 -12.15 -44.96
C PHE A 342 -17.72 -13.10 -45.78
N GLU A 343 -17.24 -12.65 -46.93
CA GLU A 343 -16.16 -13.26 -47.70
C GLU A 343 -14.81 -12.88 -47.06
N THR A 344 -13.97 -13.85 -46.76
CA THR A 344 -12.56 -13.58 -46.42
C THR A 344 -11.81 -13.01 -47.63
N ARG A 345 -10.93 -12.02 -47.42
CA ARG A 345 -10.06 -11.42 -48.45
C ARG A 345 -8.77 -10.87 -47.85
N ASP A 346 -7.74 -10.69 -48.67
CA ASP A 346 -6.49 -10.03 -48.27
C ASP A 346 -6.43 -8.55 -48.73
N LEU A 347 -5.95 -7.66 -47.85
CA LEU A 347 -5.62 -6.21 -48.05
C LEU A 347 -6.82 -5.21 -48.07
N PRO A 348 -6.59 -3.88 -47.95
CA PRO A 348 -6.40 -3.10 -46.70
C PRO A 348 -7.52 -2.05 -46.45
N LEU A 349 -7.47 -1.27 -45.34
CA LEU A 349 -8.64 -0.56 -44.76
C LEU A 349 -8.48 0.96 -44.53
N ASP A 350 -9.63 1.65 -44.44
CA ASP A 350 -9.82 3.10 -44.25
C ASP A 350 -10.31 3.44 -42.82
N GLN A 351 -10.07 4.68 -42.37
CA GLN A 351 -10.00 5.08 -40.97
C GLN A 351 -11.25 5.87 -40.47
N THR A 352 -12.08 6.42 -41.36
CA THR A 352 -13.02 7.51 -41.00
C THR A 352 -14.22 7.10 -40.11
N THR A 353 -14.65 5.84 -40.12
CA THR A 353 -15.95 5.43 -39.53
C THR A 353 -15.96 5.38 -38.01
N ALA A 354 -14.85 4.96 -37.39
CA ALA A 354 -14.89 4.38 -36.04
C ALA A 354 -14.51 5.36 -34.90
N ASP A 355 -14.05 6.58 -35.22
CA ASP A 355 -13.98 7.70 -34.27
C ASP A 355 -15.32 7.93 -33.54
N LYS A 356 -16.46 7.72 -34.23
CA LYS A 356 -17.81 7.89 -33.66
C LYS A 356 -18.11 6.93 -32.51
N ASN A 357 -17.74 5.66 -32.65
CA ASN A 357 -18.11 4.61 -31.69
C ASN A 357 -17.40 4.79 -30.34
N HIS A 358 -16.21 5.40 -30.34
CA HIS A 358 -15.44 5.65 -29.13
C HIS A 358 -16.11 6.68 -28.18
N ALA A 359 -17.06 7.49 -28.68
CA ALA A 359 -17.77 8.49 -27.88
C ALA A 359 -18.83 7.86 -26.95
N GLU A 360 -19.68 6.97 -27.48
CA GLU A 360 -20.80 6.39 -26.72
C GLU A 360 -20.33 5.40 -25.64
N PHE A 361 -19.25 4.65 -25.92
CA PHE A 361 -18.72 3.62 -25.02
C PHE A 361 -18.31 4.17 -23.63
N ARG A 362 -17.88 5.44 -23.54
CA ARG A 362 -17.51 6.05 -22.26
C ARG A 362 -18.69 6.20 -21.29
N SER A 363 -19.89 6.45 -21.81
CA SER A 363 -21.11 6.64 -21.00
C SER A 363 -21.51 5.37 -20.23
N TYR A 364 -21.16 4.19 -20.76
CA TYR A 364 -21.50 2.90 -20.15
C TYR A 364 -20.52 2.46 -19.05
N ILE A 365 -19.23 2.78 -19.21
CA ILE A 365 -18.15 2.34 -18.31
C ILE A 365 -18.34 2.82 -16.87
N ASP A 366 -18.80 4.05 -16.67
CA ASP A 366 -18.89 4.64 -15.33
C ASP A 366 -20.09 4.11 -14.52
N THR A 367 -21.11 3.53 -15.18
CA THR A 367 -22.23 2.89 -14.50
C THR A 367 -21.84 1.56 -13.86
N VAL A 368 -21.01 0.76 -14.54
CA VAL A 368 -20.73 -0.65 -14.19
C VAL A 368 -19.73 -0.81 -13.04
N LYS A 369 -18.88 0.19 -12.78
CA LYS A 369 -17.83 0.14 -11.72
C LYS A 369 -18.36 0.16 -10.28
N SER A 370 -19.68 0.23 -10.08
CA SER A 370 -20.32 0.51 -8.78
C SER A 370 -20.58 -0.72 -7.89
N TYR A 371 -20.49 -1.95 -8.41
CA TYR A 371 -20.83 -3.17 -7.64
C TYR A 371 -19.82 -4.31 -7.79
N GLY A 372 -19.34 -4.85 -6.66
CA GLY A 372 -18.86 -6.24 -6.55
C GLY A 372 -17.36 -6.51 -6.55
N LYS A 373 -16.67 -6.30 -5.42
CA LYS A 373 -15.45 -7.06 -5.03
C LYS A 373 -15.27 -7.14 -3.52
N ARG A 374 -15.35 -8.35 -2.94
CA ARG A 374 -14.42 -8.94 -1.95
C ARG A 374 -14.93 -10.27 -1.39
N GLY A 375 -14.00 -11.09 -0.88
CA GLY A 375 -14.22 -12.45 -0.38
C GLY A 375 -13.62 -13.50 -1.34
N GLY A 376 -12.57 -14.24 -0.99
CA GLY A 376 -11.71 -14.07 0.19
C GLY A 376 -10.79 -15.25 0.47
N GLU A 377 -9.61 -15.31 -0.15
CA GLU A 377 -8.49 -16.21 0.19
C GLU A 377 -7.17 -15.50 -0.17
N GLU A 378 -6.12 -15.62 0.66
CA GLU A 378 -4.80 -15.02 0.40
C GLU A 378 -3.88 -15.99 -0.37
N SER A 379 -4.00 -16.00 -1.70
CA SER A 379 -2.99 -16.58 -2.59
C SER A 379 -1.97 -15.52 -3.02
N ASP A 380 -0.67 -15.78 -2.81
CA ASP A 380 0.42 -14.78 -2.97
C ASP A 380 0.87 -14.54 -4.43
N ASP A 381 0.08 -14.99 -5.41
CA ASP A 381 0.32 -14.85 -6.85
C ASP A 381 -0.97 -14.44 -7.58
N ASP A 382 -1.17 -13.12 -7.72
CA ASP A 382 -2.23 -12.52 -8.55
C ASP A 382 -1.61 -11.34 -9.33
N ASP A 383 -1.14 -11.60 -10.55
CA ASP A 383 -0.41 -10.63 -11.39
C ASP A 383 -1.38 -9.79 -12.27
N ASP A 384 -1.06 -8.48 -12.36
CA ASP A 384 -1.36 -7.56 -13.46
C ASP A 384 -2.78 -7.49 -14.09
N GLU A 385 -3.55 -6.49 -13.64
CA GLU A 385 -4.30 -5.55 -14.52
C GLU A 385 -4.71 -4.23 -13.81
N GLU A 386 -3.75 -3.50 -13.24
CA GLU A 386 -3.92 -2.09 -12.80
C GLU A 386 -2.73 -1.24 -13.30
N GLY A 387 -2.96 0.02 -13.67
CA GLY A 387 -1.95 0.85 -14.34
C GLY A 387 -0.74 1.20 -13.45
N LEU A 388 0.46 1.27 -14.05
CA LEU A 388 1.70 1.65 -13.34
C LEU A 388 1.60 3.00 -12.59
N CYS A 389 0.75 3.91 -13.08
CA CYS A 389 0.51 5.23 -12.49
C CYS A 389 -0.36 5.14 -11.22
N GLU A 390 -1.41 4.31 -11.22
CA GLU A 390 -2.33 4.18 -10.08
C GLU A 390 -1.72 3.36 -8.93
N ARG A 391 -0.87 2.38 -9.26
CA ARG A 391 -0.17 1.55 -8.28
C ARG A 391 0.87 2.31 -7.45
N THR A 392 1.46 3.39 -7.99
CA THR A 392 2.67 4.02 -7.43
C THR A 392 2.44 5.20 -6.48
N ALA A 393 1.19 5.65 -6.28
CA ALA A 393 0.88 6.88 -5.53
C ALA A 393 0.06 6.68 -4.23
N LYS A 394 -0.09 5.45 -3.70
CA LYS A 394 -0.79 5.22 -2.42
C LYS A 394 0.02 5.79 -1.25
N GLN A 395 -0.61 6.65 -0.45
CA GLN A 395 0.01 7.41 0.66
C GLN A 395 -0.49 6.91 2.03
N CYS A 396 0.37 6.93 3.04
CA CYS A 396 -0.01 6.74 4.43
C CYS A 396 -0.54 8.07 5.00
N VAL A 397 -1.79 8.07 5.45
CA VAL A 397 -2.41 9.19 6.17
C VAL A 397 -2.72 8.72 7.58
N VAL A 398 -2.21 9.44 8.57
CA VAL A 398 -2.53 9.24 9.99
C VAL A 398 -3.70 10.14 10.34
N PHE A 399 -4.81 9.54 10.75
CA PHE A 399 -5.97 10.22 11.31
C PHE A 399 -5.93 10.09 12.84
N VAL A 400 -6.12 11.21 13.54
CA VAL A 400 -6.25 11.26 15.00
C VAL A 400 -7.62 11.84 15.32
N PHE A 401 -8.40 11.09 16.10
CA PHE A 401 -9.78 11.44 16.46
C PHE A 401 -9.87 11.74 17.97
N GLY A 402 -10.81 12.61 18.35
CA GLY A 402 -11.13 12.90 19.75
C GLY A 402 -12.25 13.93 19.87
N ARG A 403 -12.28 14.64 21.02
CA ARG A 403 -13.14 15.80 21.24
C ARG A 403 -12.37 17.00 21.78
N THR A 404 -12.89 18.21 21.54
CA THR A 404 -12.46 19.44 22.21
C THR A 404 -12.95 19.43 23.67
N SER A 405 -12.45 20.33 24.51
CA SER A 405 -12.97 20.55 25.88
C SER A 405 -14.41 21.11 25.88
N ALA A 406 -14.88 21.67 24.77
CA ALA A 406 -16.29 22.03 24.55
C ALA A 406 -17.17 20.83 24.13
N GLY A 407 -16.58 19.65 23.90
CA GLY A 407 -17.28 18.43 23.52
C GLY A 407 -17.58 18.27 22.03
N GLU A 408 -17.03 19.13 21.17
CA GLU A 408 -17.10 18.99 19.70
C GLU A 408 -16.21 17.82 19.27
N SER A 409 -16.68 16.98 18.36
CA SER A 409 -15.88 15.92 17.76
C SER A 409 -14.87 16.50 16.75
N ILE A 410 -13.63 16.01 16.80
CA ILE A 410 -12.53 16.50 15.96
C ILE A 410 -11.76 15.34 15.32
N CYS A 411 -11.45 15.51 14.03
CA CYS A 411 -10.52 14.68 13.28
C CYS A 411 -9.35 15.56 12.80
N ILE A 412 -8.11 15.20 13.13
CA ILE A 412 -6.93 15.85 12.57
C ILE A 412 -6.13 14.83 11.74
N ARG A 413 -5.73 15.21 10.53
CA ARG A 413 -5.10 14.31 9.55
C ARG A 413 -3.74 14.83 9.09
N THR A 414 -2.79 13.92 8.89
CA THR A 414 -1.45 14.26 8.39
C THR A 414 -0.90 13.13 7.53
N ARG A 415 -0.06 13.46 6.54
CA ARG A 415 0.65 12.47 5.74
C ARG A 415 1.87 11.98 6.50
N PHE A 416 2.16 10.69 6.42
CA PHE A 416 3.32 10.08 7.06
C PHE A 416 4.11 9.22 6.06
N GLU A 417 5.39 9.03 6.32
CA GLU A 417 6.32 8.33 5.43
C GLU A 417 6.99 7.15 6.17
N PRO A 418 6.33 5.99 6.27
CA PRO A 418 6.84 4.85 7.03
C PRO A 418 8.22 4.41 6.55
N SER A 419 9.11 4.11 7.51
CA SER A 419 10.51 3.85 7.22
C SER A 419 11.03 2.51 7.75
N ILE A 420 12.05 2.00 7.07
CA ILE A 420 12.86 0.87 7.53
C ILE A 420 14.31 1.32 7.68
N TYR A 421 15.04 0.66 8.58
CA TYR A 421 16.45 0.93 8.81
C TYR A 421 17.27 -0.28 8.39
N LEU A 422 18.39 -0.07 7.70
CA LEU A 422 19.35 -1.12 7.35
C LEU A 422 20.75 -0.72 7.80
N LEU A 423 21.56 -1.72 8.18
CA LEU A 423 22.98 -1.53 8.41
C LEU A 423 23.76 -1.92 7.16
N PRO A 424 24.28 -0.97 6.37
CA PRO A 424 25.15 -1.27 5.24
C PRO A 424 26.53 -1.78 5.72
N PRO A 425 27.22 -2.58 4.90
CA PRO A 425 28.68 -2.74 4.97
C PRO A 425 29.42 -1.41 4.82
N ASP A 426 30.62 -1.29 5.42
CA ASP A 426 31.40 -0.05 5.42
C ASP A 426 31.79 0.40 3.98
N ASP A 427 31.96 -0.53 3.02
CA ASP A 427 32.19 -0.26 1.58
C ASP A 427 30.97 0.34 0.87
N MET A 428 29.76 0.08 1.37
CA MET A 428 28.49 0.56 0.80
C MET A 428 28.10 1.94 1.31
N LEU A 429 28.77 2.47 2.34
CA LEU A 429 28.42 3.75 2.99
C LEU A 429 28.30 4.97 2.06
N PRO A 430 29.05 5.13 0.95
CA PRO A 430 28.82 6.22 0.00
C PRO A 430 27.43 6.13 -0.66
N TYR A 431 27.00 4.92 -1.03
CA TYR A 431 26.00 4.61 -2.06
C TYR A 431 24.58 4.39 -1.52
N ALA A 432 24.15 5.24 -0.57
CA ALA A 432 22.86 5.07 0.11
C ALA A 432 21.66 5.07 -0.84
N HIS A 433 21.70 5.92 -1.87
CA HIS A 433 20.63 6.02 -2.87
C HIS A 433 20.54 4.76 -3.71
N GLU A 434 21.67 4.26 -4.21
CA GLU A 434 21.76 3.07 -5.05
C GLU A 434 21.30 1.81 -4.30
N VAL A 435 21.65 1.69 -3.01
CA VAL A 435 21.20 0.60 -2.14
C VAL A 435 19.68 0.67 -1.92
N ALA A 436 19.13 1.85 -1.59
CA ALA A 436 17.70 2.03 -1.35
C ALA A 436 16.85 1.86 -2.63
N GLU A 437 17.29 2.46 -3.74
CA GLU A 437 16.71 2.27 -5.08
C GLU A 437 16.69 0.78 -5.44
N ARG A 438 17.79 0.05 -5.20
CA ARG A 438 17.87 -1.37 -5.51
C ARG A 438 16.97 -2.25 -4.65
N ILE A 439 16.82 -1.94 -3.36
CA ILE A 439 15.85 -2.60 -2.46
C ILE A 439 14.43 -2.40 -3.01
N TYR A 440 14.06 -1.15 -3.30
CA TYR A 440 12.74 -0.79 -3.82
C TYR A 440 12.46 -1.42 -5.20
N LEU A 441 13.39 -1.35 -6.15
CA LEU A 441 13.27 -2.00 -7.47
C LEU A 441 13.15 -3.52 -7.38
N SER A 442 13.66 -4.15 -6.30
CA SER A 442 13.47 -5.60 -6.07
C SER A 442 12.05 -6.00 -5.67
N VAL A 443 11.18 -5.03 -5.36
CA VAL A 443 9.75 -5.22 -5.06
C VAL A 443 8.80 -4.39 -5.93
N TYR A 444 9.30 -3.41 -6.70
CA TYR A 444 8.55 -2.41 -7.46
C TYR A 444 7.28 -2.93 -8.16
N ARG A 445 7.37 -4.05 -8.90
CA ARG A 445 6.21 -4.63 -9.62
C ARG A 445 5.03 -4.99 -8.71
N ARG A 446 5.30 -5.37 -7.45
CA ARG A 446 4.32 -5.69 -6.40
C ARG A 446 4.21 -4.56 -5.36
N ALA A 447 4.87 -3.41 -5.53
CA ALA A 447 4.97 -2.37 -4.49
C ALA A 447 3.73 -1.48 -4.42
N TYR A 448 3.14 -1.35 -3.23
CA TYR A 448 1.93 -0.54 -2.99
C TYR A 448 2.27 0.91 -2.57
N GLY A 449 3.20 1.55 -3.28
CA GLY A 449 3.73 2.89 -2.96
C GLY A 449 5.13 3.11 -3.52
N ALA A 450 5.71 4.30 -3.27
CA ALA A 450 7.01 4.71 -3.78
C ALA A 450 8.10 4.81 -2.69
N LEU A 451 9.37 4.69 -3.11
CA LEU A 451 10.52 5.19 -2.36
C LEU A 451 10.45 6.73 -2.33
N VAL A 452 10.62 7.34 -1.16
CA VAL A 452 10.57 8.81 -1.00
C VAL A 452 11.95 9.40 -0.74
N SER A 453 12.67 8.84 0.22
CA SER A 453 13.99 9.35 0.62
C SER A 453 14.85 8.27 1.27
N VAL A 454 16.16 8.48 1.27
CA VAL A 454 17.10 7.71 2.10
C VAL A 454 18.05 8.65 2.82
N GLU A 455 18.20 8.45 4.12
CA GLU A 455 19.04 9.26 5.02
C GLU A 455 20.10 8.40 5.68
N LYS A 456 21.32 8.94 5.84
CA LYS A 456 22.36 8.31 6.67
C LYS A 456 22.15 8.75 8.12
N VAL A 457 21.84 7.80 9.01
CA VAL A 457 21.51 8.07 10.41
C VAL A 457 22.45 7.34 11.36
N ARG A 458 23.10 8.11 12.24
CA ARG A 458 24.05 7.58 13.23
C ARG A 458 23.34 7.09 14.49
N ARG A 459 23.45 5.80 14.79
CA ARG A 459 22.79 5.11 15.93
C ARG A 459 23.68 4.02 16.52
N LYS A 460 23.39 3.58 17.74
CA LYS A 460 23.94 2.37 18.36
C LYS A 460 23.06 1.15 18.04
N LYS A 461 23.62 -0.07 18.16
CA LYS A 461 22.84 -1.32 18.11
C LYS A 461 22.25 -1.63 19.49
N PHE A 462 20.95 -1.94 19.56
CA PHE A 462 20.29 -2.30 20.82
C PHE A 462 20.63 -3.72 21.31
N ASN A 463 20.86 -4.64 20.36
CA ASN A 463 21.11 -6.05 20.63
C ASN A 463 22.61 -6.31 20.80
N GLY A 464 23.08 -6.35 22.05
CA GLY A 464 24.48 -6.57 22.43
C GLY A 464 25.25 -5.27 22.67
N PHE A 465 26.21 -5.33 23.60
CA PHE A 465 27.19 -4.27 23.83
C PHE A 465 28.27 -4.24 22.75
N HIS A 466 28.63 -3.04 22.29
CA HIS A 466 29.52 -2.81 21.15
C HIS A 466 30.59 -1.74 21.45
N GLY A 467 31.08 -1.64 22.69
CA GLY A 467 32.10 -0.64 23.07
C GLY A 467 31.62 0.82 22.93
N ASP A 468 30.32 1.07 23.12
CA ASP A 468 29.62 2.33 22.79
C ASP A 468 29.71 2.76 21.30
N ARG A 469 30.19 1.91 20.37
CA ARG A 469 30.30 2.22 18.93
C ARG A 469 28.97 2.68 18.35
N VAL A 470 29.03 3.82 17.69
CA VAL A 470 27.97 4.34 16.81
C VAL A 470 28.24 3.82 15.39
N PHE A 471 27.17 3.45 14.69
CA PHE A 471 27.18 2.96 13.32
C PHE A 471 26.33 3.89 12.44
N ASP A 472 26.69 3.99 11.16
CA ASP A 472 25.91 4.69 10.13
C ASP A 472 24.93 3.70 9.49
N PHE A 473 23.63 3.93 9.72
CA PHE A 473 22.53 3.17 9.11
C PHE A 473 21.93 3.96 7.94
N PHE A 474 21.27 3.27 7.02
CA PHE A 474 20.38 3.92 6.04
C PHE A 474 18.93 3.81 6.53
N ARG A 475 18.28 4.97 6.77
CA ARG A 475 16.83 5.07 6.95
C ARG A 475 16.20 5.24 5.57
N ILE A 476 15.38 4.29 5.13
CA ILE A 476 14.66 4.32 3.85
C ILE A 476 13.20 4.65 4.14
N ARG A 477 12.71 5.80 3.65
CA ARG A 477 11.29 6.19 3.74
C ARG A 477 10.52 5.80 2.49
N THR A 478 9.25 5.43 2.67
CA THR A 478 8.34 5.09 1.58
C THR A 478 6.98 5.78 1.76
N THR A 479 6.18 5.88 0.69
CA THR A 479 4.86 6.54 0.76
C THR A 479 3.84 5.74 1.55
N SER A 480 4.03 4.43 1.80
CA SER A 480 3.03 3.58 2.45
C SER A 480 3.64 2.50 3.34
N GLU A 481 2.92 2.07 4.38
CA GLU A 481 3.39 1.01 5.27
C GLU A 481 3.57 -0.33 4.53
N LYS A 482 2.74 -0.61 3.50
CA LYS A 482 2.88 -1.82 2.69
C LYS A 482 4.16 -1.79 1.86
N ALA A 483 4.54 -0.64 1.29
CA ALA A 483 5.83 -0.48 0.61
C ALA A 483 7.02 -0.63 1.57
N ALA A 484 6.97 -0.04 2.77
CA ALA A 484 7.99 -0.22 3.80
C ALA A 484 8.17 -1.71 4.19
N ARG A 485 7.06 -2.41 4.47
CA ARG A 485 7.06 -3.84 4.86
C ARG A 485 7.54 -4.74 3.73
N GLN A 486 7.20 -4.45 2.48
CA GLN A 486 7.71 -5.17 1.30
C GLN A 486 9.22 -4.95 1.11
N CYS A 487 9.71 -3.72 1.29
CA CYS A 487 11.16 -3.43 1.26
C CYS A 487 11.89 -4.14 2.41
N GLY A 488 11.33 -4.15 3.62
CA GLY A 488 11.89 -4.87 4.77
C GLY A 488 11.95 -6.38 4.54
N TYR A 489 10.89 -6.98 4.00
CA TYR A 489 10.89 -8.38 3.59
C TYR A 489 11.97 -8.69 2.55
N ALA A 490 12.17 -7.80 1.57
CA ALA A 490 13.24 -7.96 0.57
C ALA A 490 14.64 -7.88 1.19
N VAL A 491 14.89 -6.92 2.09
CA VAL A 491 16.16 -6.80 2.85
C VAL A 491 16.45 -8.08 3.65
N ARG A 492 15.43 -8.67 4.27
CA ARG A 492 15.57 -9.84 5.15
C ARG A 492 15.74 -11.16 4.39
N LYS A 493 14.88 -11.42 3.38
CA LYS A 493 14.81 -12.71 2.67
C LYS A 493 15.59 -12.77 1.35
N LYS A 494 15.89 -11.65 0.67
CA LYS A 494 16.61 -11.66 -0.61
C LYS A 494 18.09 -11.30 -0.41
N GLN A 495 18.98 -11.99 -1.11
CA GLN A 495 20.33 -11.47 -1.33
C GLN A 495 20.27 -10.41 -2.44
N LEU A 496 20.70 -9.18 -2.15
CA LEU A 496 20.59 -8.05 -3.07
C LEU A 496 21.98 -7.65 -3.58
N ASN A 497 22.16 -7.74 -4.90
CA ASN A 497 23.32 -7.21 -5.62
C ASN A 497 23.09 -5.72 -5.90
N VAL A 498 24.09 -4.89 -5.62
CA VAL A 498 24.07 -3.43 -5.87
C VAL A 498 25.20 -3.14 -6.87
N TRP A 499 24.92 -3.41 -8.14
CA TRP A 499 25.90 -3.55 -9.23
C TRP A 499 26.84 -2.35 -9.48
N LEU A 500 26.52 -1.18 -8.92
CA LEU A 500 27.36 0.02 -8.98
C LEU A 500 28.54 -0.02 -8.01
N VAL A 501 28.49 -0.90 -7.01
CA VAL A 501 29.50 -1.06 -5.95
C VAL A 501 30.08 -2.47 -5.96
N ASP A 502 29.21 -3.48 -6.10
CA ASP A 502 29.59 -4.88 -6.03
C ASP A 502 28.74 -5.75 -6.96
N LYS A 503 29.36 -6.75 -7.59
CA LYS A 503 28.68 -7.76 -8.40
C LYS A 503 28.12 -8.90 -7.55
N GLU A 504 28.63 -9.12 -6.35
CA GLU A 504 28.11 -10.14 -5.44
C GLU A 504 26.75 -9.75 -4.85
N LYS A 505 25.97 -10.75 -4.40
CA LYS A 505 24.68 -10.54 -3.76
C LYS A 505 24.86 -10.56 -2.24
N LYS A 506 24.83 -9.40 -1.60
CA LYS A 506 24.98 -9.28 -0.14
C LYS A 506 23.62 -9.45 0.58
N ARG A 507 23.63 -9.99 1.81
CA ARG A 507 22.52 -9.85 2.77
C ARG A 507 22.76 -8.61 3.62
N TYR A 508 21.69 -8.07 4.21
CA TYR A 508 21.73 -6.86 5.03
C TYR A 508 20.91 -7.07 6.30
N ASP A 509 21.39 -6.61 7.45
CA ASP A 509 20.59 -6.62 8.68
C ASP A 509 19.47 -5.58 8.58
N LEU A 510 18.22 -6.03 8.76
CA LEU A 510 17.04 -5.18 8.92
C LEU A 510 16.90 -4.72 10.38
N TYR A 511 16.59 -3.44 10.59
CA TYR A 511 16.31 -2.86 11.89
C TYR A 511 14.93 -2.18 11.89
N GLN A 512 14.19 -2.34 12.99
CA GLN A 512 12.82 -1.83 13.21
C GLN A 512 11.75 -2.19 12.16
N GLY A 513 11.98 -3.14 11.25
CA GLY A 513 11.04 -3.49 10.16
C GLY A 513 9.74 -4.20 10.60
N ASN A 514 9.56 -4.46 11.89
CA ASN A 514 8.31 -4.94 12.48
C ASN A 514 7.53 -3.85 13.25
N VAL A 515 7.97 -2.58 13.20
CA VAL A 515 7.24 -1.43 13.75
C VAL A 515 6.18 -0.98 12.72
N SER A 516 4.93 -0.76 13.15
CA SER A 516 3.88 -0.22 12.28
C SER A 516 3.96 1.31 12.18
N ALA A 517 3.40 1.88 11.12
CA ALA A 517 3.43 3.33 10.86
C ALA A 517 2.86 4.14 12.02
N MET A 518 1.79 3.66 12.65
CA MET A 518 1.20 4.27 13.85
C MET A 518 2.20 4.34 15.03
N MET A 519 2.95 3.25 15.29
CA MET A 519 3.94 3.23 16.36
C MET A 519 5.17 4.08 16.01
N GLU A 520 5.62 4.07 14.74
CA GLU A 520 6.70 4.94 14.27
C GLU A 520 6.34 6.42 14.45
N PHE A 521 5.16 6.82 13.98
CA PHE A 521 4.61 8.18 14.11
C PHE A 521 4.54 8.66 15.57
N LEU A 522 3.92 7.87 16.45
CA LEU A 522 3.78 8.21 17.88
C LEU A 522 5.14 8.34 18.58
N HIS A 523 6.12 7.50 18.21
CA HIS A 523 7.45 7.56 18.79
C HIS A 523 8.27 8.71 18.21
N GLU A 524 8.33 8.88 16.89
CA GLU A 524 9.13 9.93 16.22
C GLU A 524 8.76 11.32 16.72
N TYR A 525 7.46 11.68 16.69
CA TYR A 525 7.00 13.04 17.04
C TYR A 525 6.79 13.29 18.54
N SER A 526 7.19 12.37 19.42
CA SER A 526 7.02 12.48 20.90
C SER A 526 5.57 12.46 21.41
N LEU A 527 4.60 12.15 20.57
CA LEU A 527 3.17 12.18 20.91
C LEU A 527 2.79 11.12 21.96
N ARG A 528 1.60 11.26 22.55
CA ARG A 528 0.96 10.19 23.34
C ARG A 528 -0.13 9.53 22.48
N SER A 529 -0.36 8.24 22.67
CA SER A 529 -1.45 7.51 22.00
C SER A 529 -2.85 7.91 22.50
N VAL A 530 -2.93 8.50 23.70
CA VAL A 530 -4.19 8.91 24.34
C VAL A 530 -3.95 10.00 25.40
N GLY A 531 -4.96 10.85 25.59
CA GLY A 531 -4.93 12.01 26.49
C GLY A 531 -4.94 13.34 25.73
N TRP A 532 -4.95 14.43 26.49
CA TRP A 532 -5.06 15.78 25.96
C TRP A 532 -3.84 16.19 25.12
N HIS A 533 -4.12 16.82 23.98
CA HIS A 533 -3.16 17.40 23.07
C HIS A 533 -3.66 18.78 22.63
N THR A 534 -2.75 19.70 22.35
CA THR A 534 -3.04 21.04 21.85
C THR A 534 -2.54 21.14 20.41
N LEU A 535 -3.42 21.50 19.48
CA LEU A 535 -3.04 21.83 18.11
C LEU A 535 -2.84 23.35 18.02
N ASP A 536 -1.64 23.80 17.67
CA ASP A 536 -1.37 25.21 17.40
C ASP A 536 -1.93 25.60 16.02
N LEU A 537 -3.11 26.25 16.03
CA LEU A 537 -3.77 26.74 14.81
C LEU A 537 -3.02 27.90 14.13
N THR A 538 -1.98 28.47 14.76
CA THR A 538 -1.11 29.49 14.15
C THR A 538 0.14 28.89 13.51
N ALA A 539 0.42 27.61 13.75
CA ALA A 539 1.60 26.94 13.21
C ALA A 539 1.50 26.69 11.70
N ARG A 540 2.62 26.86 11.00
CA ARG A 540 2.70 26.61 9.56
C ARG A 540 2.39 25.14 9.25
N GLY A 541 1.46 24.92 8.32
CA GLY A 541 1.00 23.58 7.94
C GLY A 541 -0.15 23.06 8.78
N VAL A 542 -0.80 23.91 9.58
CA VAL A 542 -2.13 23.65 10.14
C VAL A 542 -3.17 24.45 9.35
N SER A 543 -4.26 23.80 8.94
CA SER A 543 -5.37 24.43 8.23
C SER A 543 -6.67 23.64 8.36
N PRO A 544 -7.84 24.29 8.51
CA PRO A 544 -9.12 23.61 8.47
C PRO A 544 -9.38 23.01 7.08
N VAL A 545 -10.04 21.86 7.03
CA VAL A 545 -10.39 21.17 5.78
C VAL A 545 -11.76 21.66 5.29
N ALA A 546 -11.84 22.15 4.06
CA ALA A 546 -13.09 22.58 3.45
C ALA A 546 -14.01 21.38 3.15
N GLU A 547 -15.34 21.54 3.28
CA GLU A 547 -16.32 20.44 3.15
C GLU A 547 -16.14 19.50 1.94
N PRO A 548 -15.79 19.95 0.72
CA PRO A 548 -15.53 19.05 -0.41
C PRO A 548 -14.36 18.08 -0.19
N ASP A 549 -13.37 18.47 0.62
CA ASP A 549 -12.14 17.72 0.89
C ASP A 549 -12.21 16.94 2.21
N ARG A 550 -13.31 17.06 2.98
CA ARG A 550 -13.47 16.42 4.30
C ARG A 550 -13.66 14.92 4.18
N MET A 551 -12.84 14.19 4.93
CA MET A 551 -12.90 12.73 5.00
C MET A 551 -13.60 12.22 6.27
N SER A 552 -13.92 13.09 7.23
CA SER A 552 -14.53 12.70 8.51
C SER A 552 -15.99 13.14 8.69
N THR A 553 -16.74 12.41 9.52
CA THR A 553 -18.09 12.82 9.98
C THR A 553 -18.07 13.80 11.15
N CYS A 554 -16.89 14.07 11.72
CA CYS A 554 -16.71 14.89 12.91
C CYS A 554 -17.20 16.33 12.70
N ASP A 555 -17.38 17.09 13.77
CA ASP A 555 -17.76 18.50 13.69
C ASP A 555 -16.61 19.32 13.07
N LEU A 556 -15.39 19.11 13.57
CA LEU A 556 -14.16 19.78 13.14
C LEU A 556 -13.22 18.84 12.36
N GLU A 557 -12.60 19.34 11.28
CA GLU A 557 -11.54 18.62 10.56
C GLU A 557 -10.39 19.55 10.16
N TYR A 558 -9.15 19.14 10.46
CA TYR A 558 -7.93 19.90 10.17
C TYR A 558 -6.85 19.02 9.53
N GLU A 559 -6.11 19.59 8.57
CA GLU A 559 -4.77 19.10 8.24
C GLU A 559 -3.74 19.72 9.18
N PHE A 560 -2.73 18.96 9.59
CA PHE A 560 -1.69 19.43 10.51
C PHE A 560 -0.28 18.93 10.16
N ALA A 561 0.72 19.79 10.39
CA ALA A 561 2.11 19.38 10.50
C ALA A 561 2.32 18.71 11.88
N PRO A 562 2.97 17.54 12.00
CA PRO A 562 3.11 16.83 13.28
C PRO A 562 3.80 17.64 14.39
N SER A 563 4.64 18.60 14.03
CA SER A 563 5.29 19.54 14.97
C SER A 563 4.35 20.56 15.63
N ALA A 564 3.13 20.73 15.11
CA ALA A 564 2.12 21.63 15.66
C ALA A 564 1.19 20.94 16.67
N LEU A 565 1.25 19.61 16.79
CA LEU A 565 0.48 18.84 17.76
C LEU A 565 1.32 18.62 19.02
N LEU A 566 1.05 19.42 20.04
CA LEU A 566 1.72 19.37 21.33
C LEU A 566 0.99 18.42 22.28
N VAL A 567 1.74 17.66 23.07
CA VAL A 567 1.18 16.96 24.24
C VAL A 567 0.87 18.02 25.28
N ALA A 568 -0.40 18.12 25.70
CA ALA A 568 -0.77 19.05 26.76
C ALA A 568 -0.27 18.52 28.11
N ASP A 569 0.05 19.44 29.04
CA ASP A 569 0.12 19.08 30.46
C ASP A 569 -1.22 18.48 30.90
N ASP A 570 -1.16 17.51 31.80
CA ASP A 570 -2.29 16.66 32.14
C ASP A 570 -3.47 17.44 32.75
N LEU A 571 -4.39 17.92 31.90
CA LEU A 571 -5.71 18.39 32.33
C LEU A 571 -6.36 17.27 33.16
N ASP A 572 -6.79 17.62 34.36
CA ASP A 572 -7.39 16.72 35.35
C ASP A 572 -8.94 16.71 35.28
N GLU A 573 -9.47 17.14 34.13
CA GLU A 573 -10.89 17.14 33.76
C GLU A 573 -11.30 15.84 33.06
N GLU A 574 -12.51 15.35 33.34
CA GLU A 574 -13.13 14.21 32.66
C GLU A 574 -13.54 14.61 31.23
N PRO A 575 -13.06 13.92 30.18
CA PRO A 575 -13.36 14.28 28.79
C PRO A 575 -14.83 14.04 28.46
N ASP A 576 -15.42 14.95 27.68
CA ASP A 576 -16.86 14.98 27.41
C ASP A 576 -17.29 14.00 26.30
N LEU A 577 -16.91 12.73 26.46
CA LEU A 577 -17.14 11.65 25.50
C LEU A 577 -18.62 11.25 25.45
N VAL A 578 -19.06 10.90 24.24
CA VAL A 578 -20.29 10.12 24.04
C VAL A 578 -19.88 8.66 24.05
N GLU A 579 -20.37 7.90 25.02
CA GLU A 579 -20.15 6.45 25.10
C GLU A 579 -21.49 5.76 24.90
N CYS A 580 -21.53 4.61 24.23
CA CYS A 580 -22.75 3.81 24.17
C CYS A 580 -22.45 2.33 24.41
N SER A 581 -23.51 1.55 24.66
CA SER A 581 -23.47 0.10 24.51
C SER A 581 -24.61 -0.33 23.59
N TYR A 582 -24.35 -1.34 22.77
CA TYR A 582 -25.36 -1.99 21.95
C TYR A 582 -25.44 -3.48 22.30
N ASP A 583 -26.52 -4.10 21.83
CA ASP A 583 -26.89 -5.51 22.01
C ASP A 583 -27.87 -5.87 20.85
N ILE A 584 -27.95 -7.13 20.44
CA ILE A 584 -28.80 -7.56 19.33
C ILE A 584 -29.64 -8.80 19.67
N GLU A 585 -30.89 -8.79 19.22
CA GLU A 585 -31.75 -9.97 19.22
C GLU A 585 -31.87 -10.56 17.83
N ALA A 586 -31.82 -11.89 17.76
CA ALA A 586 -31.86 -12.64 16.52
C ALA A 586 -32.80 -13.86 16.62
N TRP A 587 -33.63 -14.04 15.61
CA TRP A 587 -34.52 -15.19 15.42
C TRP A 587 -33.98 -16.11 14.31
N ASP A 588 -34.33 -17.39 14.33
CA ASP A 588 -34.13 -18.30 13.19
C ASP A 588 -35.36 -19.18 12.96
N GLU A 589 -35.80 -19.26 11.71
CA GLU A 589 -36.99 -20.00 11.26
C GLU A 589 -36.98 -21.50 11.63
N ASN A 590 -35.80 -22.12 11.77
CA ASN A 590 -35.67 -23.53 12.16
C ASN A 590 -35.52 -23.71 13.68
N ARG A 591 -35.60 -22.60 14.45
CA ARG A 591 -35.28 -22.50 15.89
C ARG A 591 -33.85 -22.93 16.25
N ASP A 592 -32.97 -22.79 15.26
CA ASP A 592 -31.55 -23.10 15.28
C ASP A 592 -30.74 -21.95 15.92
N PHE A 593 -29.43 -22.13 16.16
CA PHE A 593 -28.57 -21.01 16.56
C PHE A 593 -28.49 -19.96 15.42
N PRO A 594 -28.83 -18.68 15.65
CA PRO A 594 -28.84 -17.67 14.58
C PRO A 594 -27.45 -17.31 14.07
N MET A 595 -27.32 -17.08 12.76
CA MET A 595 -26.08 -16.59 12.14
C MET A 595 -26.40 -15.57 11.03
N GLY A 596 -25.66 -14.46 10.95
CA GLY A 596 -25.94 -13.40 9.96
C GLY A 596 -25.93 -13.92 8.51
N SER A 597 -25.07 -14.89 8.21
CA SER A 597 -24.97 -15.59 6.92
C SER A 597 -26.10 -16.56 6.59
N LYS A 598 -26.90 -17.04 7.55
CA LYS A 598 -28.00 -18.00 7.31
C LYS A 598 -29.24 -17.27 6.75
N PRO A 599 -29.83 -17.70 5.62
CA PRO A 599 -31.08 -17.11 5.11
C PRO A 599 -32.28 -17.18 6.05
N SER A 600 -32.34 -18.21 6.91
CA SER A 600 -33.39 -18.43 7.92
C SER A 600 -33.28 -17.53 9.14
N SER A 601 -32.10 -16.96 9.40
CA SER A 601 -31.84 -16.10 10.55
C SER A 601 -32.23 -14.65 10.23
N LYS A 602 -32.76 -13.92 11.23
CA LYS A 602 -33.09 -12.49 11.13
C LYS A 602 -32.67 -11.73 12.37
N CYS A 603 -32.15 -10.51 12.21
CA CYS A 603 -32.06 -9.54 13.29
C CYS A 603 -33.46 -8.97 13.56
N ILE A 604 -33.97 -9.15 14.78
CA ILE A 604 -35.33 -8.76 15.15
C ILE A 604 -35.38 -7.51 16.03
N THR A 605 -34.29 -7.20 16.75
CA THR A 605 -34.12 -5.94 17.49
C THR A 605 -32.64 -5.60 17.60
N ILE A 606 -32.29 -4.32 17.52
CA ILE A 606 -31.00 -3.78 17.94
C ILE A 606 -31.25 -2.74 19.02
N GLY A 607 -30.79 -3.01 20.24
CA GLY A 607 -30.81 -2.07 21.35
C GLY A 607 -29.57 -1.18 21.32
N THR A 608 -29.67 0.08 21.74
CA THR A 608 -28.50 0.92 22.05
C THR A 608 -28.81 1.95 23.14
N SER A 609 -27.99 1.99 24.20
CA SER A 609 -28.05 3.02 25.24
C SER A 609 -26.82 3.92 25.18
N PHE A 610 -27.01 5.23 25.20
CA PHE A 610 -25.97 6.27 25.13
C PHE A 610 -25.85 7.02 26.46
N LYS A 611 -24.61 7.22 26.92
CA LYS A 611 -24.25 8.07 28.06
C LYS A 611 -23.24 9.14 27.69
N ARG A 612 -23.20 10.18 28.53
CA ARG A 612 -22.21 11.28 28.51
C ARG A 612 -21.95 11.70 29.95
N ARG A 613 -20.69 11.85 30.34
CA ARG A 613 -20.26 12.15 31.74
C ARG A 613 -20.97 11.24 32.78
N GLY A 614 -20.92 9.93 32.56
CA GLY A 614 -21.54 8.92 33.43
C GLY A 614 -23.07 8.86 33.45
N SER A 615 -23.77 9.75 32.72
CA SER A 615 -25.24 9.83 32.72
C SER A 615 -25.82 9.32 31.39
N VAL A 616 -26.67 8.28 31.44
CA VAL A 616 -27.42 7.79 30.27
C VAL A 616 -28.48 8.83 29.88
N TYR A 617 -28.43 9.30 28.64
CA TYR A 617 -29.31 10.36 28.11
C TYR A 617 -30.30 9.86 27.05
N LEU A 618 -29.98 8.76 26.37
CA LEU A 618 -30.83 8.12 25.36
C LEU A 618 -30.77 6.61 25.54
N LYS A 619 -31.93 5.97 25.53
CA LYS A 619 -32.09 4.54 25.26
C LYS A 619 -32.89 4.39 23.97
N HIS A 620 -32.46 3.52 23.08
CA HIS A 620 -33.06 3.33 21.77
C HIS A 620 -33.21 1.84 21.46
N ALA A 621 -34.28 1.47 20.77
CA ALA A 621 -34.45 0.15 20.16
C ALA A 621 -34.92 0.32 18.71
N VAL A 622 -34.24 -0.35 17.78
CA VAL A 622 -34.72 -0.53 16.42
C VAL A 622 -35.34 -1.93 16.31
N THR A 623 -36.62 -2.05 15.98
CA THR A 623 -37.34 -3.34 15.92
C THR A 623 -37.75 -3.71 14.50
N LEU A 624 -37.69 -5.01 14.20
CA LEU A 624 -38.42 -5.61 13.08
C LEU A 624 -39.84 -5.93 13.55
N LYS A 625 -40.85 -5.56 12.75
CA LYS A 625 -42.28 -5.44 13.14
C LYS A 625 -42.55 -4.28 14.10
N GLN A 626 -43.82 -3.87 14.14
CA GLN A 626 -44.34 -2.78 14.97
C GLN A 626 -44.27 -3.13 16.47
N SER A 627 -43.68 -2.24 17.27
CA SER A 627 -43.71 -2.28 18.74
C SER A 627 -44.74 -1.30 19.31
N LEU A 628 -45.28 -1.59 20.50
CA LEU A 628 -45.84 -0.53 21.36
C LEU A 628 -44.72 0.37 21.92
N PRO A 629 -45.03 1.62 22.32
CA PRO A 629 -44.09 2.49 23.02
C PRO A 629 -43.56 1.85 24.31
N LEU A 630 -42.27 2.08 24.59
CA LEU A 630 -41.57 1.63 25.78
C LEU A 630 -41.23 2.83 26.68
N GLU A 631 -41.55 2.75 27.97
CA GLU A 631 -41.28 3.85 28.90
C GLU A 631 -39.78 4.07 29.10
N GLY A 632 -39.32 5.31 28.91
CA GLY A 632 -37.91 5.68 29.06
C GLY A 632 -36.98 5.22 27.93
N ALA A 633 -37.51 4.81 26.78
CA ALA A 633 -36.75 4.49 25.57
C ALA A 633 -37.46 4.99 24.29
N VAL A 634 -36.68 5.34 23.27
CA VAL A 634 -37.18 5.59 21.91
C VAL A 634 -37.25 4.25 21.19
N VAL A 635 -38.36 3.95 20.53
CA VAL A 635 -38.51 2.73 19.71
C VAL A 635 -38.83 3.14 18.27
N GLU A 636 -38.01 2.70 17.32
CA GLU A 636 -38.27 2.81 15.88
C GLU A 636 -38.56 1.42 15.31
N SER A 637 -39.72 1.25 14.68
CA SER A 637 -40.14 -0.04 14.12
C SER A 637 -40.16 -0.01 12.59
N TYR A 638 -39.69 -1.09 11.96
CA TYR A 638 -39.57 -1.22 10.51
C TYR A 638 -40.11 -2.59 10.03
N GLU A 639 -40.49 -2.67 8.75
CA GLU A 639 -41.00 -3.92 8.15
C GLU A 639 -39.92 -4.70 7.38
N ASP A 640 -38.86 -4.02 6.91
CA ASP A 640 -37.73 -4.63 6.21
C ASP A 640 -36.48 -4.67 7.13
N GLU A 641 -35.85 -5.84 7.19
CA GLU A 641 -34.60 -6.07 7.94
C GLU A 641 -33.44 -5.18 7.46
N ARG A 642 -33.44 -4.80 6.17
CA ARG A 642 -32.51 -3.78 5.63
C ARG A 642 -32.65 -2.44 6.32
N GLU A 643 -33.89 -2.04 6.62
CA GLU A 643 -34.17 -0.77 7.29
C GLU A 643 -33.78 -0.79 8.76
N VAL A 644 -33.89 -1.94 9.45
CA VAL A 644 -33.41 -2.13 10.83
C VAL A 644 -31.92 -1.81 10.93
N ILE A 645 -31.09 -2.42 10.08
CA ILE A 645 -29.64 -2.18 10.07
C ILE A 645 -29.33 -0.74 9.63
N ALA A 646 -30.00 -0.24 8.59
CA ALA A 646 -29.81 1.12 8.11
C ALA A 646 -30.25 2.19 9.13
N ALA A 647 -31.25 1.91 9.97
CA ALA A 647 -31.68 2.78 11.07
C ALA A 647 -30.65 2.80 12.19
N TRP A 648 -30.11 1.64 12.57
CA TRP A 648 -29.05 1.58 13.58
C TRP A 648 -27.75 2.26 13.11
N LEU A 649 -27.35 2.09 11.85
CA LEU A 649 -26.22 2.83 11.28
C LEU A 649 -26.50 4.35 11.23
N ARG A 650 -27.73 4.78 10.90
CA ARG A 650 -28.16 6.20 11.00
C ARG A 650 -28.12 6.72 12.44
N LEU A 651 -28.49 5.90 13.43
CA LEU A 651 -28.44 6.23 14.85
C LEU A 651 -26.99 6.46 15.32
N LEU A 652 -26.07 5.54 15.02
CA LEU A 652 -24.65 5.70 15.35
C LEU A 652 -24.04 6.94 14.67
N ALA A 653 -24.35 7.19 13.39
CA ALA A 653 -23.89 8.37 12.67
C ALA A 653 -24.45 9.69 13.23
N ARG A 654 -25.66 9.67 13.81
CA ARG A 654 -26.30 10.85 14.43
C ARG A 654 -25.72 11.17 15.80
N GLU A 655 -25.58 10.17 16.67
CA GLU A 655 -25.11 10.37 18.06
C GLU A 655 -23.57 10.49 18.15
N GLN A 656 -22.85 9.99 17.15
CA GLN A 656 -21.38 9.99 17.06
C GLN A 656 -20.67 9.49 18.34
N PRO A 657 -20.86 8.23 18.75
CA PRO A 657 -20.14 7.68 19.91
C PRO A 657 -18.62 7.67 19.67
N ASP A 658 -17.86 7.94 20.74
CA ASP A 658 -16.40 7.83 20.80
C ASP A 658 -15.97 6.44 21.29
N VAL A 659 -16.80 5.82 22.14
CA VAL A 659 -16.61 4.48 22.72
C VAL A 659 -17.89 3.66 22.53
N ILE A 660 -17.75 2.44 22.02
CA ILE A 660 -18.83 1.44 21.92
C ILE A 660 -18.49 0.26 22.84
N TYR A 661 -19.30 0.07 23.86
CA TYR A 661 -19.32 -1.14 24.69
C TYR A 661 -20.29 -2.18 24.13
N GLY A 662 -20.18 -3.37 24.68
CA GLY A 662 -21.15 -4.46 24.57
C GLY A 662 -20.61 -5.66 25.35
N TYR A 663 -21.25 -6.82 25.23
CA TYR A 663 -20.83 -8.03 25.92
C TYR A 663 -20.77 -9.19 24.95
N ASN A 664 -19.58 -9.76 24.73
CA ASN A 664 -19.34 -10.80 23.72
C ASN A 664 -19.38 -10.30 22.25
N THR A 665 -19.42 -8.98 22.02
CA THR A 665 -19.47 -8.36 20.69
C THR A 665 -18.34 -8.77 19.77
N ASP A 666 -17.13 -8.97 20.31
CA ASP A 666 -15.96 -9.38 19.52
C ASP A 666 -15.98 -10.89 19.18
N GLN A 667 -16.99 -11.65 19.64
CA GLN A 667 -17.16 -13.08 19.36
C GLN A 667 -18.53 -13.45 18.76
N PHE A 668 -19.51 -12.53 18.74
CA PHE A 668 -20.83 -12.77 18.12
C PHE A 668 -21.34 -11.56 17.33
N ASP A 669 -21.68 -10.46 18.01
CA ASP A 669 -22.55 -9.40 17.48
C ASP A 669 -21.97 -8.68 16.26
N TRP A 670 -20.68 -8.32 16.30
CA TRP A 670 -20.01 -7.68 15.17
C TRP A 670 -19.97 -8.58 13.93
N ARG A 671 -19.79 -9.89 14.13
CA ARG A 671 -19.82 -10.87 13.05
C ARG A 671 -21.24 -11.04 12.49
N TYR A 672 -22.22 -11.19 13.36
CA TYR A 672 -23.62 -11.38 12.97
C TYR A 672 -24.12 -10.19 12.13
N LEU A 673 -23.95 -8.96 12.62
CA LEU A 673 -24.37 -7.76 11.90
C LEU A 673 -23.62 -7.57 10.57
N PHE A 674 -22.32 -7.89 10.52
CA PHE A 674 -21.52 -7.76 9.30
C PHE A 674 -21.91 -8.78 8.22
N GLU A 675 -21.99 -10.08 8.57
CA GLU A 675 -22.47 -11.13 7.66
C GLU A 675 -23.89 -10.83 7.15
N LEU A 676 -24.76 -10.35 8.04
CA LEU A 676 -26.14 -10.00 7.71
C LEU A 676 -26.22 -8.80 6.75
N ALA A 677 -25.49 -7.72 7.03
CA ALA A 677 -25.45 -6.55 6.16
C ALA A 677 -24.93 -6.91 4.76
N GLN A 678 -23.93 -7.80 4.66
CA GLN A 678 -23.49 -8.35 3.38
C GLN A 678 -24.58 -9.16 2.67
N ARG A 679 -25.28 -10.08 3.37
CA ARG A 679 -26.40 -10.87 2.81
C ARG A 679 -27.54 -9.99 2.29
N LEU A 680 -27.83 -8.89 2.99
CA LEU A 680 -28.92 -7.96 2.66
C LEU A 680 -28.54 -6.84 1.69
N GLY A 681 -27.25 -6.70 1.35
CA GLY A 681 -26.76 -5.63 0.47
C GLY A 681 -26.67 -4.24 1.11
N VAL A 682 -26.65 -4.16 2.45
CA VAL A 682 -26.58 -2.91 3.21
C VAL A 682 -25.11 -2.45 3.34
N PRO A 683 -24.76 -1.21 2.94
CA PRO A 683 -23.41 -0.68 3.13
C PRO A 683 -23.03 -0.51 4.61
N PHE A 684 -22.32 -1.48 5.17
CA PHE A 684 -21.94 -1.48 6.58
C PHE A 684 -20.73 -0.56 6.83
N ALA A 685 -21.01 0.65 7.33
CA ALA A 685 -20.00 1.67 7.64
C ALA A 685 -20.26 2.25 9.04
N VAL A 686 -19.48 1.79 10.03
CA VAL A 686 -19.64 2.17 11.45
C VAL A 686 -18.68 3.29 11.88
N GLY A 687 -17.55 3.45 11.19
CA GLY A 687 -16.53 4.45 11.54
C GLY A 687 -16.84 5.88 11.09
N ARG A 688 -16.10 6.84 11.66
CA ARG A 688 -16.20 8.28 11.40
C ARG A 688 -15.59 8.74 10.07
N LEU A 689 -15.29 7.85 9.12
CA LEU A 689 -14.71 8.20 7.82
C LEU A 689 -15.78 8.13 6.71
N ARG A 690 -16.02 9.27 6.05
CA ARG A 690 -17.03 9.41 4.98
C ARG A 690 -16.73 8.41 3.85
N GLY A 691 -17.70 7.56 3.50
CA GLY A 691 -17.60 6.60 2.40
C GLY A 691 -16.69 5.38 2.64
N VAL A 692 -16.11 5.22 3.84
CA VAL A 692 -15.28 4.05 4.18
C VAL A 692 -16.15 2.97 4.81
N LEU A 693 -16.36 1.88 4.06
CA LEU A 693 -16.98 0.68 4.61
C LEU A 693 -16.10 0.06 5.69
N SER A 694 -16.72 -0.52 6.70
CA SER A 694 -16.01 -1.30 7.72
C SER A 694 -15.43 -2.58 7.11
N GLU A 695 -14.21 -2.94 7.51
CA GLU A 695 -13.54 -4.18 7.10
C GLU A 695 -13.64 -5.20 8.24
N TYR A 696 -13.87 -6.47 7.90
CA TYR A 696 -13.92 -7.59 8.84
C TYR A 696 -12.60 -8.37 8.83
N GLN A 697 -12.06 -8.68 10.01
CA GLN A 697 -10.88 -9.51 10.19
C GLN A 697 -11.11 -10.55 11.28
N GLU A 698 -11.12 -11.83 10.90
CA GLU A 698 -11.05 -12.91 11.87
C GLU A 698 -9.62 -13.04 12.41
N LYS A 699 -9.51 -13.30 13.72
CA LYS A 699 -8.22 -13.38 14.40
C LYS A 699 -8.23 -14.39 15.55
N VAL A 700 -7.43 -15.44 15.40
CA VAL A 700 -7.07 -16.32 16.51
C VAL A 700 -5.93 -15.68 17.33
N MET A 701 -6.01 -15.77 18.65
CA MET A 701 -4.92 -15.48 19.58
C MET A 701 -4.83 -16.57 20.64
N GLU A 702 -3.69 -17.25 20.67
CA GLU A 702 -3.34 -18.24 21.69
C GLU A 702 -2.26 -17.68 22.62
N SER A 703 -2.36 -18.00 23.91
CA SER A 703 -1.28 -17.75 24.88
C SER A 703 -1.49 -18.54 26.16
N SER A 704 -0.41 -18.92 26.85
CA SER A 704 -0.47 -19.61 28.15
C SER A 704 -1.19 -18.81 29.24
N ALA A 705 -1.29 -17.49 29.11
CA ALA A 705 -1.95 -16.61 30.08
C ALA A 705 -3.47 -16.43 29.85
N PHE A 706 -3.95 -16.55 28.61
CA PHE A 706 -5.35 -16.26 28.25
C PHE A 706 -6.06 -17.40 27.50
N GLY A 707 -5.37 -18.50 27.19
CA GLY A 707 -5.91 -19.63 26.41
C GLY A 707 -6.07 -19.31 24.92
N PHE A 708 -6.82 -20.18 24.24
CA PHE A 708 -7.29 -19.96 22.86
C PHE A 708 -8.45 -18.96 22.86
N ASN A 709 -8.37 -17.93 22.02
CA ASN A 709 -9.45 -16.98 21.81
C ASN A 709 -9.55 -16.62 20.32
N GLN A 710 -10.73 -16.80 19.74
CA GLN A 710 -11.09 -16.34 18.40
C GLN A 710 -11.81 -15.00 18.51
N PHE A 711 -11.47 -14.04 17.65
CA PHE A 711 -12.08 -12.70 17.62
C PHE A 711 -12.53 -12.36 16.19
N PHE A 712 -13.67 -11.71 16.07
CA PHE A 712 -14.24 -11.23 14.81
C PHE A 712 -14.22 -9.71 14.81
N LEU A 713 -13.12 -9.14 14.32
CA LEU A 713 -12.80 -7.72 14.48
C LEU A 713 -13.31 -6.92 13.28
N VAL A 714 -14.38 -6.14 13.50
CA VAL A 714 -14.87 -5.15 12.54
C VAL A 714 -14.14 -3.82 12.74
N SER A 715 -13.73 -3.16 11.64
CA SER A 715 -13.02 -1.89 11.70
C SER A 715 -13.99 -0.70 11.87
N THR A 716 -13.71 0.11 12.90
CA THR A 716 -14.52 1.28 13.27
C THR A 716 -13.64 2.56 13.36
N PRO A 717 -13.08 3.06 12.24
CA PRO A 717 -12.16 4.21 12.27
C PRO A 717 -12.68 5.40 13.10
N GLY A 718 -11.93 5.80 14.11
CA GLY A 718 -12.29 6.91 15.01
C GLY A 718 -13.26 6.57 16.14
N ILE A 719 -13.60 5.29 16.37
CA ILE A 719 -14.44 4.82 17.47
C ILE A 719 -13.75 3.64 18.18
N LEU A 720 -13.71 3.67 19.51
CA LEU A 720 -13.09 2.64 20.35
C LEU A 720 -14.11 1.57 20.76
N ASN A 721 -13.97 0.35 20.24
CA ASN A 721 -14.78 -0.79 20.67
C ASN A 721 -14.18 -1.46 21.92
N MET A 722 -15.00 -1.70 22.95
CA MET A 722 -14.60 -2.32 24.22
C MET A 722 -15.59 -3.41 24.66
N ASP A 723 -15.38 -4.64 24.20
CA ASP A 723 -16.12 -5.81 24.70
C ASP A 723 -15.83 -6.03 26.19
N VAL A 724 -16.86 -5.83 27.02
CA VAL A 724 -16.79 -5.91 28.49
C VAL A 724 -16.47 -7.32 28.95
N MET A 725 -16.91 -8.36 28.24
CA MET A 725 -16.55 -9.73 28.58
C MET A 725 -15.05 -9.97 28.40
N GLN A 726 -14.43 -9.43 27.35
CA GLN A 726 -12.99 -9.57 27.12
C GLN A 726 -12.18 -8.80 28.17
N ALA A 727 -12.64 -7.61 28.57
CA ALA A 727 -12.04 -6.87 29.67
C ALA A 727 -12.11 -7.64 31.00
N VAL A 728 -13.27 -8.22 31.34
CA VAL A 728 -13.46 -9.04 32.56
C VAL A 728 -12.61 -10.31 32.52
N LYS A 729 -12.62 -11.07 31.41
CA LYS A 729 -11.77 -12.28 31.21
C LYS A 729 -10.28 -12.00 31.35
N ARG A 730 -9.83 -10.77 31.04
CA ARG A 730 -8.42 -10.35 31.16
C ARG A 730 -8.02 -9.90 32.57
N ALA A 731 -8.96 -9.38 33.35
CA ALA A 731 -8.70 -8.79 34.68
C ALA A 731 -9.06 -9.73 35.84
N HIS A 732 -10.04 -10.60 35.68
CA HIS A 732 -10.61 -11.43 36.75
C HIS A 732 -10.63 -12.92 36.36
N LYS A 733 -10.51 -13.79 37.37
CA LYS A 733 -10.74 -15.23 37.23
C LYS A 733 -12.07 -15.58 37.90
N LEU A 734 -13.06 -15.93 37.10
CA LEU A 734 -14.42 -16.30 37.51
C LEU A 734 -14.75 -17.71 37.03
N GLU A 735 -15.72 -18.36 37.68
CA GLU A 735 -16.22 -19.69 37.28
C GLU A 735 -17.05 -19.64 36.00
N SER A 736 -17.78 -18.53 35.79
CA SER A 736 -18.55 -18.24 34.57
C SER A 736 -18.39 -16.78 34.16
N TYR A 737 -18.39 -16.55 32.84
CA TYR A 737 -18.33 -15.22 32.22
C TYR A 737 -19.62 -14.89 31.44
N SER A 738 -20.77 -15.50 31.78
CA SER A 738 -22.05 -15.02 31.26
C SER A 738 -22.38 -13.63 31.83
N LEU A 739 -23.09 -12.80 31.06
CA LEU A 739 -23.49 -11.44 31.48
C LEU A 739 -24.27 -11.46 32.80
N GLU A 740 -25.15 -12.45 32.98
CA GLU A 740 -25.85 -12.73 34.24
C GLU A 740 -24.90 -12.95 35.42
N ASN A 741 -23.96 -13.90 35.33
CA ASN A 741 -23.05 -14.20 36.43
C ASN A 741 -22.13 -13.02 36.77
N VAL A 742 -21.68 -12.28 35.76
CA VAL A 742 -20.81 -11.10 35.94
C VAL A 742 -21.57 -9.91 36.51
N SER A 743 -22.83 -9.70 36.12
CA SER A 743 -23.71 -8.67 36.68
C SER A 743 -24.08 -8.98 38.13
N ALA A 744 -24.48 -10.21 38.42
CA ALA A 744 -24.78 -10.66 39.78
C ALA A 744 -23.56 -10.53 40.71
N HIS A 745 -22.36 -10.86 40.22
CA HIS A 745 -21.12 -10.79 41.00
C HIS A 745 -20.63 -9.36 41.29
N PHE A 746 -20.69 -8.43 40.31
CA PHE A 746 -20.11 -7.08 40.47
C PHE A 746 -21.12 -5.97 40.75
N LEU A 747 -22.36 -6.09 40.26
CA LEU A 747 -23.44 -5.12 40.46
C LEU A 747 -24.41 -5.56 41.57
N GLY A 748 -24.62 -6.86 41.73
CA GLY A 748 -25.76 -7.39 42.50
C GLY A 748 -27.08 -7.25 41.74
N GLU A 749 -27.01 -7.11 40.41
CA GLU A 749 -28.15 -7.02 39.50
C GLU A 749 -28.23 -8.29 38.64
N HIS A 750 -29.45 -8.75 38.37
CA HIS A 750 -29.73 -9.88 37.50
C HIS A 750 -30.23 -9.40 36.12
N LYS A 751 -30.00 -10.21 35.09
CA LYS A 751 -30.61 -10.10 33.78
C LYS A 751 -32.06 -10.63 33.83
N ASP A 752 -32.95 -10.08 33.01
CA ASP A 752 -34.32 -10.61 32.85
C ASP A 752 -34.26 -12.01 32.20
N ASP A 753 -34.99 -13.01 32.71
CA ASP A 753 -34.97 -14.40 32.18
C ASP A 753 -35.86 -14.55 30.92
N MET A 754 -35.44 -13.95 29.80
CA MET A 754 -36.01 -14.25 28.48
C MET A 754 -35.25 -15.40 27.82
N LYS A 755 -35.88 -16.58 27.80
CA LYS A 755 -35.35 -17.76 27.12
C LYS A 755 -35.56 -17.62 25.61
N TYR A 756 -34.54 -17.97 24.83
CA TYR A 756 -34.56 -17.87 23.35
C TYR A 756 -35.84 -18.46 22.71
N ASN A 757 -36.34 -19.58 23.22
CA ASN A 757 -37.61 -20.14 22.75
C ASN A 757 -38.79 -19.18 22.92
N ARG A 758 -38.97 -18.56 24.09
CA ARG A 758 -40.06 -17.58 24.31
C ARG A 758 -39.88 -16.33 23.44
N MET A 759 -38.64 -15.90 23.22
CA MET A 759 -38.34 -14.81 22.28
C MET A 759 -38.75 -15.16 20.84
N PHE A 760 -38.55 -16.42 20.42
CA PHE A 760 -38.95 -16.87 19.10
C PHE A 760 -40.47 -17.00 19.00
N ASP A 761 -41.12 -17.52 20.05
CA ASP A 761 -42.59 -17.55 20.16
C ASP A 761 -43.17 -16.12 20.09
N LEU A 762 -42.64 -15.17 20.89
CA LEU A 762 -42.98 -13.74 20.88
C LEU A 762 -42.83 -13.11 19.49
N PHE A 763 -41.74 -13.41 18.78
CA PHE A 763 -41.51 -12.86 17.45
C PHE A 763 -42.41 -13.50 16.39
N GLU A 764 -42.75 -14.79 16.53
CA GLU A 764 -43.69 -15.50 15.66
C GLU A 764 -45.13 -14.99 15.86
N GLU A 765 -45.59 -14.87 17.11
CA GLU A 765 -46.86 -14.23 17.53
C GLU A 765 -46.92 -12.77 17.03
N GLY A 766 -45.87 -11.99 17.32
CA GLY A 766 -45.55 -10.74 16.66
C GLY A 766 -46.54 -9.60 16.90
N THR A 767 -47.29 -9.59 18.00
CA THR A 767 -48.14 -8.45 18.35
C THR A 767 -47.32 -7.25 18.82
N PRO A 768 -47.84 -6.01 18.76
CA PRO A 768 -47.12 -4.83 19.26
C PRO A 768 -46.72 -4.92 20.74
N GLU A 769 -47.49 -5.66 21.54
CA GLU A 769 -47.18 -6.01 22.92
C GLU A 769 -45.95 -6.94 23.03
N ASP A 770 -45.86 -7.96 22.18
CA ASP A 770 -44.78 -8.96 22.16
C ASP A 770 -43.44 -8.33 21.72
N ILE A 771 -43.45 -7.55 20.65
CA ILE A 771 -42.25 -6.86 20.13
C ILE A 771 -41.73 -5.84 21.16
N ARG A 772 -42.62 -5.22 21.96
CA ARG A 772 -42.21 -4.38 23.10
C ARG A 772 -41.58 -5.19 24.24
N GLU A 773 -42.00 -6.44 24.47
CA GLU A 773 -41.36 -7.32 25.47
C GLU A 773 -39.91 -7.62 25.07
N ILE A 774 -39.67 -7.97 23.80
CA ILE A 774 -38.33 -8.17 23.23
C ILE A 774 -37.50 -6.87 23.30
N ALA A 775 -38.07 -5.74 22.87
CA ALA A 775 -37.39 -4.44 22.91
C ALA A 775 -37.01 -3.99 24.33
N LYS A 776 -37.84 -4.27 25.34
CA LYS A 776 -37.52 -4.01 26.75
C LYS A 776 -36.29 -4.81 27.19
N TYR A 777 -36.26 -6.10 26.87
CA TYR A 777 -35.19 -7.02 27.25
C TYR A 777 -33.83 -6.58 26.65
N CYS A 778 -33.76 -6.40 25.32
CA CYS A 778 -32.54 -5.94 24.65
C CYS A 778 -32.05 -4.56 25.15
N VAL A 779 -32.97 -3.60 25.39
CA VAL A 779 -32.60 -2.29 25.98
C VAL A 779 -32.02 -2.45 27.40
N GLN A 780 -32.51 -3.40 28.20
CA GLN A 780 -31.94 -3.70 29.52
C GLN A 780 -30.54 -4.33 29.41
N ASP A 781 -30.33 -5.21 28.43
CA ASP A 781 -29.00 -5.78 28.16
C ASP A 781 -27.97 -4.75 27.72
N THR A 782 -28.34 -3.68 27.00
CA THR A 782 -27.41 -2.56 26.76
C THR A 782 -27.01 -1.78 28.01
N MET A 783 -27.81 -1.83 29.09
CA MET A 783 -27.52 -1.07 30.31
C MET A 783 -26.52 -1.78 31.24
N LEU A 784 -26.46 -3.12 31.21
CA LEU A 784 -25.56 -3.89 32.09
C LEU A 784 -24.06 -3.70 31.74
N PRO A 785 -23.60 -3.73 30.46
CA PRO A 785 -22.22 -3.44 30.08
C PRO A 785 -21.78 -2.03 30.45
N ILE A 786 -22.66 -1.03 30.34
CA ILE A 786 -22.40 0.35 30.79
C ILE A 786 -22.11 0.36 32.31
N LYS A 787 -23.01 -0.22 33.11
CA LYS A 787 -22.85 -0.31 34.56
C LYS A 787 -21.59 -1.08 34.95
N LEU A 788 -21.28 -2.18 34.26
CA LEU A 788 -20.07 -2.97 34.48
C LEU A 788 -18.80 -2.19 34.10
N ALA A 789 -18.78 -1.47 32.97
CA ALA A 789 -17.67 -0.64 32.54
C ALA A 789 -17.35 0.47 33.55
N ASP A 790 -18.37 1.14 34.08
CA ASP A 790 -18.21 2.18 35.10
C ASP A 790 -17.84 1.59 36.48
N LYS A 791 -18.47 0.49 36.89
CA LYS A 791 -18.19 -0.22 38.17
C LYS A 791 -16.77 -0.77 38.23
N LEU A 792 -16.27 -1.31 37.12
CA LEU A 792 -14.93 -1.90 36.97
C LEU A 792 -13.91 -0.91 36.40
N ASN A 793 -14.28 0.37 36.23
CA ASN A 793 -13.39 1.46 35.80
C ASN A 793 -12.69 1.20 34.45
N ILE A 794 -13.33 0.43 33.55
CA ILE A 794 -12.69 -0.23 32.41
C ILE A 794 -12.00 0.77 31.47
N LEU A 795 -12.72 1.80 31.03
CA LEU A 795 -12.17 2.80 30.11
C LEU A 795 -10.97 3.56 30.72
N ILE A 796 -11.08 3.98 31.97
CA ILE A 796 -10.01 4.73 32.67
C ILE A 796 -8.77 3.85 32.87
N ASP A 797 -8.94 2.59 33.28
CA ASP A 797 -7.84 1.64 33.41
C ASP A 797 -7.12 1.39 32.07
N HIS A 798 -7.87 1.28 30.97
CA HIS A 798 -7.30 1.11 29.63
C HIS A 798 -6.64 2.40 29.11
N VAL A 799 -7.21 3.58 29.36
CA VAL A 799 -6.62 4.88 28.99
C VAL A 799 -5.30 5.13 29.72
N GLU A 800 -5.23 4.87 31.03
CA GLU A 800 -3.99 5.06 31.80
C GLU A 800 -2.93 3.99 31.47
N MET A 801 -3.35 2.74 31.20
CA MET A 801 -2.46 1.70 30.66
C MET A 801 -1.88 2.08 29.30
N ALA A 802 -2.71 2.59 28.38
CA ALA A 802 -2.27 3.06 27.07
C ALA A 802 -1.30 4.25 27.19
N ARG A 803 -1.59 5.21 28.09
CA ARG A 803 -0.71 6.35 28.37
C ARG A 803 0.63 5.93 28.97
N ALA A 804 0.63 5.00 29.94
CA ALA A 804 1.85 4.50 30.57
C ALA A 804 2.73 3.67 29.62
N THR A 805 2.15 3.10 28.56
CA THR A 805 2.85 2.18 27.63
C THR A 805 2.96 2.69 26.19
N TYR A 806 2.45 3.89 25.90
CA TYR A 806 2.48 4.59 24.60
C TYR A 806 1.83 3.83 23.41
N VAL A 807 1.00 2.82 23.67
CA VAL A 807 0.25 2.07 22.63
C VAL A 807 -1.18 2.60 22.45
N PRO A 808 -1.80 2.45 21.26
CA PRO A 808 -3.24 2.70 21.10
C PRO A 808 -4.09 1.88 22.08
N VAL A 809 -5.18 2.46 22.60
CA VAL A 809 -6.04 1.81 23.63
C VAL A 809 -6.58 0.46 23.15
N ASP A 810 -6.98 0.37 21.88
CA ASP A 810 -7.48 -0.84 21.22
C ASP A 810 -6.50 -2.04 21.28
N TYR A 811 -5.19 -1.77 21.28
CA TYR A 811 -4.17 -2.83 21.36
C TYR A 811 -4.18 -3.55 22.72
N LEU A 812 -4.74 -2.96 23.77
CA LEU A 812 -4.76 -3.54 25.11
C LEU A 812 -5.70 -4.74 25.24
N LEU A 813 -6.83 -4.72 24.53
CA LEU A 813 -7.76 -5.84 24.42
C LEU A 813 -7.37 -6.80 23.28
N LYS A 814 -6.83 -6.27 22.17
CA LYS A 814 -6.64 -7.01 20.90
C LYS A 814 -5.19 -7.42 20.60
N ARG A 815 -4.23 -7.25 21.51
CA ARG A 815 -2.83 -7.75 21.40
C ARG A 815 -2.36 -8.38 22.73
N GLY A 816 -1.24 -9.11 22.68
CA GLY A 816 -0.56 -9.65 23.86
C GLY A 816 0.35 -8.62 24.54
N GLN A 817 0.76 -8.89 25.79
CA GLN A 817 1.49 -7.94 26.65
C GLN A 817 2.81 -7.42 26.04
N GLN A 818 3.46 -8.20 25.16
CA GLN A 818 4.75 -7.85 24.54
C GLN A 818 4.75 -6.48 23.83
N ILE A 819 3.63 -6.06 23.22
CA ILE A 819 3.57 -4.78 22.49
C ILE A 819 3.78 -3.57 23.41
N LYS A 820 3.36 -3.67 24.68
CA LYS A 820 3.49 -2.61 25.69
C LYS A 820 4.96 -2.32 26.00
N ILE A 821 5.71 -3.36 26.38
CA ILE A 821 7.12 -3.22 26.72
C ILE A 821 7.97 -2.89 25.49
N PHE A 822 7.64 -3.42 24.32
CA PHE A 822 8.29 -3.05 23.05
C PHE A 822 8.12 -1.56 22.74
N SER A 823 6.90 -1.02 22.88
CA SER A 823 6.59 0.41 22.75
C SER A 823 7.36 1.27 23.76
N CYS A 824 7.41 0.89 25.04
CA CYS A 824 8.23 1.59 26.05
C CYS A 824 9.72 1.60 25.69
N ILE A 825 10.26 0.49 25.19
CA ILE A 825 11.66 0.40 24.74
C ILE A 825 11.88 1.32 23.54
N LEU A 826 11.06 1.24 22.50
CA LEU A 826 11.16 2.11 21.30
C LEU A 826 11.12 3.60 21.68
N ARG A 827 10.20 4.00 22.56
CA ARG A 827 10.12 5.36 23.11
C ARG A 827 11.40 5.76 23.85
N ARG A 828 11.97 4.86 24.66
CA ARG A 828 13.14 5.14 25.51
C ARG A 828 14.48 5.13 24.77
N ILE A 829 14.61 4.43 23.65
CA ILE A 829 15.85 4.38 22.84
C ILE A 829 15.89 5.38 21.68
N ARG A 830 14.77 6.06 21.41
CA ARG A 830 14.57 6.90 20.22
C ARG A 830 15.69 7.91 20.04
N GLY A 831 16.33 7.86 18.87
CA GLY A 831 17.44 8.74 18.49
C GLY A 831 18.82 8.21 18.90
N GLU A 832 18.91 7.25 19.83
CA GLU A 832 20.16 6.64 20.27
C GLU A 832 20.35 5.24 19.66
N TYR A 833 19.43 4.29 19.88
CA TYR A 833 19.58 2.89 19.42
C TYR A 833 18.56 2.47 18.35
N LEU A 834 18.90 1.42 17.60
CA LEU A 834 17.99 0.67 16.72
C LEU A 834 17.96 -0.82 17.11
N ILE A 835 16.77 -1.45 16.99
CA ILE A 835 16.53 -2.87 17.33
C ILE A 835 16.60 -3.72 16.06
N ARG A 836 17.41 -4.79 16.06
CA ARG A 836 17.51 -5.72 14.93
C ARG A 836 16.19 -6.49 14.76
N THR A 837 15.76 -6.66 13.53
CA THR A 837 14.59 -7.46 13.17
C THR A 837 15.07 -8.85 12.80
N PHE A 838 14.94 -9.78 13.75
CA PHE A 838 15.29 -11.19 13.57
C PHE A 838 14.34 -11.87 12.58
N ASP A 839 14.83 -12.91 11.92
CA ASP A 839 13.98 -13.81 11.13
C ASP A 839 13.30 -14.85 12.04
N GLY A 840 12.17 -15.41 11.60
CA GLY A 840 11.52 -16.51 12.34
C GLY A 840 12.42 -17.75 12.43
N ASP A 841 13.24 -17.98 11.41
CA ASP A 841 14.23 -19.05 11.32
C ASP A 841 15.51 -18.78 12.15
N GLU A 842 15.65 -17.57 12.71
CA GLU A 842 16.70 -17.22 13.70
C GLU A 842 16.20 -17.34 15.15
N ALA A 843 14.93 -17.70 15.37
CA ALA A 843 14.43 -17.95 16.72
C ALA A 843 15.07 -19.23 17.29
N PRO A 844 15.56 -19.23 18.55
CA PRO A 844 15.93 -20.48 19.21
C PRO A 844 14.69 -21.38 19.37
N PRO A 845 14.86 -22.71 19.45
CA PRO A 845 13.76 -23.62 19.79
C PRO A 845 13.10 -23.24 21.12
N GLU A 846 11.85 -23.69 21.34
CA GLU A 846 11.10 -23.44 22.59
C GLU A 846 11.62 -24.28 23.77
N GLU A 847 12.89 -24.08 24.13
CA GLU A 847 13.51 -24.64 25.32
C GLU A 847 13.06 -23.87 26.57
N THR A 848 12.51 -24.59 27.55
CA THR A 848 12.14 -24.02 28.85
C THR A 848 13.39 -23.73 29.68
N TYR A 849 13.55 -22.49 30.13
CA TYR A 849 14.62 -22.11 31.07
C TYR A 849 14.23 -22.44 32.52
N GLN A 850 15.24 -22.67 33.37
CA GLN A 850 15.05 -22.94 34.80
C GLN A 850 14.31 -21.78 35.48
N GLY A 851 13.19 -22.09 36.13
CA GLY A 851 12.33 -21.13 36.83
C GLY A 851 12.80 -20.79 38.25
N ALA A 852 11.89 -20.23 39.04
CA ALA A 852 12.16 -19.89 40.44
C ALA A 852 12.27 -21.14 41.33
N THR A 853 13.21 -21.15 42.27
CA THR A 853 13.31 -22.16 43.33
C THR A 853 12.14 -22.03 44.30
N VAL A 854 11.44 -23.14 44.56
CA VAL A 854 10.49 -23.27 45.68
C VAL A 854 11.21 -23.99 46.82
N LEU A 855 11.07 -23.48 48.05
CA LEU A 855 11.65 -24.11 49.24
C LEU A 855 10.73 -25.21 49.80
N ASP A 856 11.31 -26.25 50.39
CA ASP A 856 10.55 -27.34 51.02
C ASP A 856 9.64 -26.83 52.15
N ALA A 857 8.34 -26.90 51.92
CA ALA A 857 7.34 -26.46 52.87
C ALA A 857 7.19 -27.47 54.02
N ARG A 858 7.43 -27.03 55.25
CA ARG A 858 7.12 -27.79 56.47
C ARG A 858 5.60 -27.83 56.69
N ALA A 859 4.93 -28.82 56.10
CA ALA A 859 3.48 -29.00 56.22
C ALA A 859 3.05 -29.22 57.69
N GLY A 860 2.01 -28.51 58.11
CA GLY A 860 1.46 -28.58 59.47
C GLY A 860 0.45 -27.46 59.73
N VAL A 861 -0.26 -27.56 60.86
CA VAL A 861 -1.13 -26.48 61.36
C VAL A 861 -0.33 -25.65 62.36
N TYR A 862 -0.06 -24.39 62.01
CA TYR A 862 0.68 -23.46 62.86
C TYR A 862 -0.31 -22.67 63.71
N MET A 863 -0.25 -22.86 65.03
CA MET A 863 -1.02 -22.08 66.01
C MET A 863 -0.33 -20.76 66.38
N ASP A 864 0.99 -20.71 66.22
CA ASP A 864 1.80 -19.50 66.43
C ASP A 864 1.80 -18.59 65.18
N PRO A 865 1.91 -17.25 65.34
CA PRO A 865 1.92 -16.33 64.20
C PRO A 865 3.11 -16.55 63.25
N VAL A 866 2.80 -16.84 61.98
CA VAL A 866 3.80 -16.96 60.90
C VAL A 866 4.09 -15.58 60.31
N VAL A 867 5.34 -15.11 60.41
CA VAL A 867 5.79 -13.87 59.78
C VAL A 867 6.11 -14.12 58.31
N VAL A 868 5.48 -13.36 57.42
CA VAL A 868 5.72 -13.42 55.96
C VAL A 868 6.55 -12.20 55.55
N CYS A 869 7.64 -12.43 54.83
CA CYS A 869 8.51 -11.39 54.29
C CYS A 869 8.65 -11.57 52.78
N ASP A 870 8.42 -10.51 51.99
CA ASP A 870 8.54 -10.52 50.53
C ASP A 870 9.55 -9.49 49.99
N PHE A 871 10.01 -9.71 48.76
CA PHE A 871 10.86 -8.75 48.05
C PHE A 871 10.02 -7.83 47.15
N ALA A 872 9.85 -6.58 47.56
CA ALA A 872 9.14 -5.56 46.80
C ALA A 872 9.72 -5.39 45.38
N SER A 873 9.01 -5.94 44.39
CA SER A 873 9.43 -6.00 42.97
C SER A 873 10.82 -6.64 42.77
N LEU A 874 10.95 -7.92 43.16
CA LEU A 874 12.17 -8.73 43.06
C LEU A 874 12.88 -8.64 41.70
N TYR A 875 12.30 -9.16 40.61
CA TYR A 875 12.99 -9.21 39.30
C TYR A 875 13.37 -7.81 38.76
N PRO A 876 12.49 -6.78 38.78
CA PRO A 876 12.90 -5.41 38.43
C PRO A 876 14.05 -4.86 39.28
N SER A 877 14.18 -5.29 40.54
CA SER A 877 15.28 -4.88 41.42
C SER A 877 16.59 -5.61 41.09
N ILE A 878 16.54 -6.90 40.80
CA ILE A 878 17.70 -7.68 40.29
C ILE A 878 18.22 -7.06 38.99
N MET A 879 17.33 -6.79 38.01
CA MET A 879 17.72 -6.21 36.72
C MET A 879 18.39 -4.84 36.88
N ARG A 880 17.92 -4.00 37.80
CA ARG A 880 18.53 -2.69 38.08
C ARG A 880 19.86 -2.81 38.83
N ALA A 881 19.94 -3.66 39.85
CA ALA A 881 21.12 -3.82 40.70
C ALA A 881 22.32 -4.42 39.95
N HIS A 882 22.07 -5.34 39.01
CA HIS A 882 23.10 -6.00 38.19
C HIS A 882 23.16 -5.46 36.75
N ASN A 883 22.44 -4.37 36.47
CA ASN A 883 22.43 -3.64 35.20
C ASN A 883 22.13 -4.52 33.96
N LEU A 884 21.22 -5.50 34.12
CA LEU A 884 20.91 -6.52 33.13
C LEU A 884 20.11 -5.94 31.96
N CYS A 885 20.73 -5.84 30.78
CA CYS A 885 20.11 -5.29 29.57
C CYS A 885 20.80 -5.85 28.32
N LEU A 886 20.08 -5.93 27.19
CA LEU A 886 20.68 -6.28 25.90
C LEU A 886 21.74 -5.26 25.45
N THR A 887 21.64 -3.99 25.86
CA THR A 887 22.65 -2.96 25.53
C THR A 887 23.93 -3.03 26.37
N THR A 888 23.95 -3.85 27.42
CA THR A 888 25.09 -4.03 28.35
C THR A 888 25.63 -5.46 28.33
N TRP A 889 24.86 -6.42 27.82
CA TRP A 889 25.26 -7.80 27.58
C TRP A 889 26.39 -7.90 26.55
N VAL A 890 27.48 -8.56 26.92
CA VAL A 890 28.60 -8.86 26.02
C VAL A 890 28.27 -10.13 25.23
N ALA A 891 27.79 -9.94 23.99
CA ALA A 891 27.43 -11.03 23.08
C ALA A 891 28.57 -11.44 22.12
N ASP A 892 29.55 -10.56 21.92
CA ASP A 892 30.66 -10.69 20.98
C ASP A 892 31.97 -10.42 21.73
N ALA A 893 32.85 -11.43 21.75
CA ALA A 893 34.12 -11.39 22.47
C ALA A 893 35.05 -10.25 22.06
N ARG A 894 34.85 -9.63 20.89
CA ARG A 894 35.58 -8.43 20.44
C ARG A 894 35.27 -7.18 21.26
N PHE A 895 34.23 -7.20 22.10
CA PHE A 895 33.85 -6.11 23.00
C PHE A 895 33.89 -6.52 24.49
N ASP A 896 34.47 -7.67 24.81
CA ASP A 896 34.78 -8.06 26.19
C ASP A 896 36.11 -7.44 26.66
N ASP A 897 36.27 -7.28 27.98
CA ASP A 897 37.46 -6.73 28.64
C ASP A 897 38.06 -5.44 28.01
N LEU A 898 37.19 -4.58 27.46
CA LEU A 898 37.60 -3.29 26.87
C LEU A 898 38.08 -2.31 27.96
N PRO A 899 39.18 -1.56 27.73
CA PRO A 899 39.67 -0.56 28.67
C PRO A 899 38.61 0.50 29.03
N GLY A 900 38.46 0.78 30.33
CA GLY A 900 37.51 1.76 30.87
C GLY A 900 36.09 1.24 31.10
N TYR A 901 35.84 -0.06 30.88
CA TYR A 901 34.56 -0.71 31.18
C TYR A 901 34.69 -1.67 32.37
N GLU A 902 33.67 -1.68 33.23
CA GLU A 902 33.54 -2.61 34.36
C GLU A 902 32.52 -3.68 34.03
N TYR A 903 32.79 -4.94 34.39
CA TYR A 903 31.97 -6.09 33.98
C TYR A 903 31.56 -6.95 35.18
N ALA A 904 30.27 -7.27 35.28
CA ALA A 904 29.79 -8.38 36.11
C ALA A 904 29.75 -9.67 35.27
N SER A 905 29.99 -10.81 35.92
CA SER A 905 29.88 -12.15 35.33
C SER A 905 28.84 -12.97 36.08
N PHE A 906 28.02 -13.71 35.35
CA PHE A 906 27.04 -14.65 35.89
C PHE A 906 27.23 -15.99 35.20
N GLU A 907 27.35 -17.06 35.97
CA GLU A 907 27.64 -18.41 35.48
C GLU A 907 26.43 -19.32 35.73
N ARG A 908 26.02 -20.05 34.69
CA ARG A 908 24.95 -21.05 34.74
C ARG A 908 25.51 -22.39 34.29
N THR A 909 25.64 -23.34 35.22
CA THR A 909 25.79 -24.76 34.90
C THR A 909 24.45 -25.29 34.41
N ASP A 910 24.42 -26.04 33.30
CA ASP A 910 23.23 -26.75 32.84
C ASP A 910 23.14 -28.19 33.40
N GLU A 911 22.16 -28.97 32.93
CA GLU A 911 21.95 -30.35 33.39
C GLU A 911 23.03 -31.34 32.91
N ASN A 912 23.82 -30.98 31.88
CA ASN A 912 24.96 -31.76 31.39
C ASN A 912 26.25 -31.44 32.18
N GLY A 913 26.27 -30.34 32.92
CA GLY A 913 27.44 -29.81 33.62
C GLY A 913 28.16 -28.67 32.88
N ASP A 914 27.65 -28.22 31.74
CA ASP A 914 28.30 -27.19 30.93
C ASP A 914 28.07 -25.78 31.52
N VAL A 915 29.16 -25.05 31.77
CA VAL A 915 29.13 -23.74 32.43
C VAL A 915 29.06 -22.61 31.41
N THR A 916 27.86 -22.06 31.22
CA THR A 916 27.64 -20.86 30.40
C THR A 916 27.94 -19.60 31.23
N ARG A 917 28.99 -18.85 30.87
CA ARG A 917 29.33 -17.55 31.50
C ARG A 917 28.78 -16.37 30.68
N THR A 918 27.88 -15.61 31.27
CA THR A 918 27.31 -14.38 30.68
C THR A 918 27.92 -13.15 31.34
N ARG A 919 28.34 -12.14 30.55
CA ARG A 919 28.93 -10.90 31.07
C ARG A 919 28.08 -9.66 30.74
N PHE A 920 28.02 -8.72 31.67
CA PHE A 920 27.30 -7.44 31.53
C PHE A 920 28.14 -6.27 32.00
N VAL A 921 28.28 -5.24 31.16
CA VAL A 921 28.89 -3.95 31.53
C VAL A 921 28.08 -3.30 32.67
N GLN A 922 28.77 -2.80 33.70
CA GLN A 922 28.16 -2.17 34.88
C GLN A 922 28.25 -0.65 34.86
N ASN A 923 29.40 -0.08 34.46
CA ASN A 923 29.62 1.38 34.43
C ASN A 923 29.04 2.09 33.17
N ARG A 924 27.97 1.51 32.60
CA ARG A 924 27.12 2.09 31.54
C ARG A 924 25.67 1.69 31.79
N LYS A 925 24.79 2.65 32.06
CA LYS A 925 23.41 2.33 32.44
C LYS A 925 22.64 1.66 31.29
N GLY A 926 22.15 0.45 31.51
CA GLY A 926 21.33 -0.27 30.53
C GLY A 926 19.95 0.37 30.34
N VAL A 927 19.41 0.28 29.13
CA VAL A 927 18.07 0.82 28.77
C VAL A 927 16.96 0.25 29.66
N ILE A 928 16.92 -1.07 29.89
CA ILE A 928 15.88 -1.69 30.72
C ILE A 928 16.02 -1.27 32.20
N PRO A 929 17.20 -1.33 32.84
CA PRO A 929 17.43 -0.71 34.15
C PRO A 929 16.93 0.74 34.26
N ALA A 930 17.21 1.59 33.28
CA ALA A 930 16.76 2.98 33.28
C ALA A 930 15.23 3.11 33.15
N LEU A 931 14.60 2.33 32.27
CA LEU A 931 13.13 2.30 32.11
C LEU A 931 12.42 1.84 33.39
N LEU A 932 12.97 0.85 34.10
CA LEU A 932 12.45 0.37 35.38
C LEU A 932 12.64 1.36 36.55
N GLU A 933 13.57 2.31 36.41
CA GLU A 933 13.73 3.43 37.35
C GLU A 933 12.75 4.55 37.03
N GLU A 934 12.58 4.89 35.75
CA GLU A 934 11.61 5.86 35.25
C GLU A 934 10.17 5.48 35.64
N LEU A 935 9.74 4.26 35.32
CA LEU A 935 8.44 3.72 35.73
C LEU A 935 8.29 3.69 37.26
N GLY A 936 9.36 3.35 37.98
CA GLY A 936 9.39 3.35 39.46
C GLY A 936 9.23 4.73 40.09
N LEU A 937 9.75 5.79 39.44
CA LEU A 937 9.59 7.18 39.86
C LEU A 937 8.21 7.73 39.49
N LEU A 938 7.75 7.51 38.26
CA LEU A 938 6.42 7.90 37.81
C LEU A 938 5.33 7.26 38.66
N ARG A 939 5.49 5.98 39.04
CA ARG A 939 4.56 5.29 39.94
C ARG A 939 4.52 5.87 41.36
N LYS A 940 5.65 6.36 41.89
CA LYS A 940 5.69 7.09 43.16
C LYS A 940 4.96 8.43 43.06
N LEU A 941 5.12 9.14 41.95
CA LEU A 941 4.42 10.40 41.68
C LEU A 941 2.90 10.18 41.53
N ALA A 942 2.48 9.16 40.78
CA ALA A 942 1.06 8.78 40.66
C ALA A 942 0.45 8.42 42.02
N LYS A 943 1.14 7.64 42.87
CA LYS A 943 0.70 7.37 44.25
C LYS A 943 0.61 8.63 45.13
N LYS A 944 1.51 9.61 44.93
CA LYS A 944 1.45 10.90 45.64
C LYS A 944 0.20 11.68 45.20
N LYS A 945 0.03 11.89 43.89
CA LYS A 945 -1.17 12.57 43.34
C LYS A 945 -2.47 11.88 43.74
N MET A 946 -2.51 10.54 43.77
CA MET A 946 -3.68 9.76 44.23
C MET A 946 -4.06 10.02 45.70
N ALA A 947 -3.11 10.42 46.55
CA ALA A 947 -3.36 10.80 47.94
C ALA A 947 -3.70 12.29 48.11
N GLU A 948 -3.29 13.14 47.17
CA GLU A 948 -3.60 14.57 47.12
C GLU A 948 -4.94 14.87 46.42
N ALA A 949 -5.41 13.99 45.54
CA ALA A 949 -6.65 14.13 44.76
C ALA A 949 -7.91 14.05 45.64
N THR A 950 -8.65 15.15 45.71
CA THR A 950 -9.96 15.26 46.35
C THR A 950 -11.11 14.79 45.45
N ASP A 951 -10.99 14.99 44.14
CA ASP A 951 -11.99 14.62 43.16
C ASP A 951 -12.06 13.09 42.91
N PRO A 952 -13.26 12.48 42.84
CA PRO A 952 -13.41 11.04 42.60
C PRO A 952 -12.88 10.54 41.26
N PHE A 953 -12.98 11.30 40.16
CA PHE A 953 -12.47 10.89 38.84
C PHE A 953 -10.94 10.92 38.83
N GLN A 954 -10.33 12.02 39.28
CA GLN A 954 -8.88 12.15 39.46
C GLN A 954 -8.33 11.03 40.36
N ARG A 955 -9.01 10.72 41.48
CA ARG A 955 -8.55 9.66 42.39
C ARG A 955 -8.65 8.26 41.77
N ARG A 956 -9.66 7.98 40.93
CA ARG A 956 -9.69 6.75 40.11
C ARG A 956 -8.52 6.75 39.13
N ARG A 957 -8.37 7.80 38.32
CA ARG A 957 -7.29 8.01 37.33
C ARG A 957 -5.90 7.75 37.91
N TRP A 958 -5.52 8.39 39.02
CA TRP A 958 -4.20 8.22 39.62
C TRP A 958 -3.99 6.82 40.24
N ASN A 959 -5.06 6.13 40.66
CA ASN A 959 -4.98 4.72 41.05
C ASN A 959 -4.73 3.80 39.83
N SER A 960 -5.50 3.98 38.76
CA SER A 960 -5.32 3.26 37.48
C SER A 960 -3.89 3.43 36.97
N MET A 961 -3.36 4.66 37.00
CA MET A 961 -1.99 4.95 36.56
C MET A 961 -0.92 4.28 37.43
N GLN A 962 -1.07 4.23 38.77
CA GLN A 962 -0.10 3.51 39.61
C GLN A 962 -0.23 1.98 39.53
N LEU A 963 -1.38 1.44 39.10
CA LEU A 963 -1.55 0.03 38.76
C LEU A 963 -0.95 -0.29 37.39
N ALA A 964 -1.16 0.56 36.38
CA ALA A 964 -0.59 0.43 35.05
C ALA A 964 0.95 0.43 35.06
N MET A 965 1.58 1.16 35.99
CA MET A 965 3.04 1.16 36.21
C MET A 965 3.53 0.07 37.19
N LYS A 966 2.62 -0.77 37.72
CA LYS A 966 2.96 -1.98 38.51
C LYS A 966 3.08 -3.22 37.61
N MET A 967 2.20 -3.30 36.60
CA MET A 967 2.07 -4.39 35.64
C MET A 967 3.14 -4.30 34.53
#